data_AF-A0A9P6E2R8-F1
#
_entry.id   AF-A0A9P6E2R8-F1
#
_cell.length_a   1.000
_cell.length_b   1.000
_cell.length_c   1.000
_cell.angle_alpha   90.00
_cell.angle_beta   90.00
_cell.angle_gamma   90.00
#
_symmetry.space_group_name_H-M   'P 1'
#
loop_
_entity.id
_entity.type
_entity.pdbx_description
1 polymer ?
#
loop_
_entity_poly.entity_id
_entity_poly.type
_entity_poly.pdbx_seq_one_letter_code
_entity_poly.pdbx_strand_id
1 'polypeptide(L)'
;MAVRRRADMPALRPSSPTPAKQQPPQLSMEEWESKAPISDAAIQSISTLKRACEHRPLPLKFTEESDYDPHSRPSTPKTNPLSRPGTPSNANGNKSSLSSAPNPHHPLHPVHPITTPQQFYDWFSIVERTLSHAQESHFHNYLSTISDHLARCDAMLEGIEDVENCVKDMLKEWRGVEDGADSLQAACERLLEERDRLLDVTDAIALRMEYYQELEHATRMLNHPGDALVLQTDFLLMVERVDVCIEYFQDHRHFTDAEVYLLRFQHCMVRAMTLIKMYFVGTLKALAADVQRRMADKDLSETAKTHLLYAKFSSLSGPTAPLLAELERRAGTHPDDLSSLLSECHTAYFVARKALIAGRLTNEIRMLDPGKSDLVELTRAGCSYLKQLCMDEFDLYRRFFNSGEERLYRYLEGLCDYLYDDLRPRILHEPQLTVLCEVCTVLQALMVLDVPSTYPHNPTSASSSDEDLTLLPSDDMHSHPHDRTIASRLISFVGAGGPQTAKPLRRLHISHLLQMILQDAETRLFFKAQAVIQAEIRHFSPAKVDLDYPQKLIAFRKERLDKPGETPESPLDGSTDELFETLSSRDSMPTWYPTVQKLHWILSLLHDFVKPAIFDDMANDAISTCRQSLISTAQLVGTQSSDQDARLFLVRHLLVLKEMANILSAKRAGIQTHVSETKVAPTATGIFLPCFVLSPWARI
;
A
#
# COMPACT_ATOMS: atom_id res chain seq x y z
N MET A 1 3.78 -68.87 -8.00
CA MET A 1 2.77 -68.54 -9.03
C MET A 1 2.65 -67.03 -9.10
N ALA A 2 3.41 -66.40 -10.00
CA ALA A 2 2.94 -65.76 -11.26
C ALA A 2 2.41 -64.33 -11.00
N VAL A 3 3.20 -63.24 -11.04
CA VAL A 3 4.00 -62.57 -12.11
C VAL A 3 3.18 -61.65 -13.04
N ARG A 4 3.37 -60.32 -12.90
CA ARG A 4 3.74 -59.31 -13.95
C ARG A 4 3.75 -57.89 -13.32
N ARG A 5 4.93 -57.30 -12.99
CA ARG A 5 5.77 -56.33 -13.74
C ARG A 5 5.06 -54.99 -14.02
N ARG A 6 5.32 -53.87 -13.32
CA ARG A 6 6.53 -53.01 -13.13
C ARG A 6 6.88 -52.19 -14.38
N ALA A 7 6.78 -50.85 -14.27
CA ALA A 7 7.54 -49.91 -15.08
C ALA A 7 7.76 -48.61 -14.28
N ASP A 8 9.03 -48.24 -14.16
CA ASP A 8 9.62 -47.14 -13.41
C ASP A 8 9.48 -45.78 -14.13
N MET A 9 9.45 -44.72 -13.31
CA MET A 9 9.81 -43.35 -13.66
C MET A 9 11.30 -43.22 -14.03
N PRO A 10 11.67 -42.26 -14.90
CA PRO A 10 12.81 -41.42 -14.54
C PRO A 10 12.71 -39.92 -14.92
N ALA A 11 13.13 -39.09 -13.95
CA ALA A 11 14.03 -37.93 -14.00
C ALA A 11 13.85 -36.73 -14.97
N LEU A 12 14.21 -35.57 -14.40
CA LEU A 12 14.14 -34.18 -14.89
C LEU A 12 15.41 -33.67 -15.63
N ARG A 13 15.19 -32.61 -16.45
CA ARG A 13 16.05 -31.49 -16.97
C ARG A 13 16.59 -31.62 -18.41
N PRO A 14 16.87 -30.50 -19.15
CA PRO A 14 16.72 -29.06 -18.86
C PRO A 14 15.97 -28.22 -19.94
N SER A 15 15.79 -26.93 -19.66
CA SER A 15 15.17 -25.86 -20.47
C SER A 15 16.01 -25.34 -21.65
N SER A 16 15.36 -25.03 -22.79
CA SER A 16 15.62 -23.89 -23.73
C SER A 16 14.78 -24.06 -25.01
N PRO A 17 14.68 -23.06 -25.92
CA PRO A 17 14.21 -21.69 -25.75
C PRO A 17 12.88 -21.45 -26.52
N THR A 18 12.27 -20.28 -26.30
CA THR A 18 11.10 -19.75 -27.02
C THR A 18 11.21 -19.87 -28.55
N PRO A 19 10.21 -20.41 -29.27
CA PRO A 19 10.16 -20.25 -30.72
C PRO A 19 9.51 -18.91 -31.08
N ALA A 20 10.20 -18.20 -31.97
CA ALA A 20 9.80 -16.96 -32.59
C ALA A 20 8.46 -17.06 -33.34
N LYS A 21 7.78 -15.91 -33.48
CA LYS A 21 6.62 -15.69 -34.37
C LYS A 21 6.85 -16.36 -35.73
N GLN A 22 6.11 -17.42 -36.03
CA GLN A 22 6.05 -18.00 -37.37
C GLN A 22 5.08 -17.16 -38.22
N GLN A 23 5.59 -16.62 -39.34
CA GLN A 23 4.75 -16.15 -40.43
C GLN A 23 3.91 -17.32 -40.98
N PRO A 24 2.69 -17.09 -41.50
CA PRO A 24 1.83 -18.16 -41.99
C PRO A 24 2.52 -18.95 -43.12
N PRO A 25 2.37 -20.29 -43.16
CA PRO A 25 3.07 -21.12 -44.13
C PRO A 25 2.56 -20.82 -45.54
N GLN A 26 3.47 -20.47 -46.46
CA GLN A 26 3.18 -20.48 -47.89
C GLN A 26 3.12 -21.94 -48.35
N LEU A 27 1.91 -22.49 -48.41
CA LEU A 27 1.64 -23.81 -49.00
C LEU A 27 2.09 -23.81 -50.48
N SER A 28 2.98 -24.73 -50.84
CA SER A 28 3.38 -24.93 -52.24
C SER A 28 2.26 -25.65 -53.00
N MET A 29 2.21 -25.45 -54.32
CA MET A 29 1.19 -26.05 -55.19
C MET A 29 1.26 -27.59 -55.18
N GLU A 30 2.47 -28.16 -55.02
CA GLU A 30 2.68 -29.62 -54.89
C GLU A 30 2.11 -30.19 -53.58
N GLU A 31 2.15 -29.44 -52.47
CA GLU A 31 1.52 -29.87 -51.22
C GLU A 31 -0.01 -29.87 -51.31
N TRP A 32 -0.60 -28.96 -52.08
CA TRP A 32 -2.03 -28.95 -52.38
C TRP A 32 -2.46 -30.16 -53.21
N GLU A 33 -1.71 -30.51 -54.25
CA GLU A 33 -1.99 -31.67 -55.10
C GLU A 33 -1.88 -33.00 -54.34
N SER A 34 -0.95 -33.09 -53.38
CA SER A 34 -0.75 -34.30 -52.57
C SER A 34 -1.91 -34.61 -51.61
N LYS A 35 -2.64 -33.58 -51.15
CA LYS A 35 -3.71 -33.70 -50.15
C LYS A 35 -5.09 -33.97 -50.74
N ALA A 36 -5.25 -33.85 -52.06
CA ALA A 36 -6.52 -34.10 -52.75
C ALA A 36 -6.31 -34.82 -54.10
N PRO A 37 -5.90 -36.11 -54.10
CA PRO A 37 -5.72 -36.85 -55.34
C PRO A 37 -7.06 -36.98 -56.08
N ILE A 38 -7.09 -36.51 -57.33
CA ILE A 38 -8.26 -36.57 -58.20
C ILE A 38 -8.48 -38.04 -58.60
N SER A 39 -9.69 -38.55 -58.38
CA SER A 39 -10.04 -39.92 -58.80
C SER A 39 -10.08 -40.06 -60.32
N ASP A 40 -9.82 -41.27 -60.85
CA ASP A 40 -9.84 -41.54 -62.30
C ASP A 40 -11.16 -41.13 -62.97
N ALA A 41 -12.29 -41.23 -62.25
CA ALA A 41 -13.61 -40.80 -62.73
C ALA A 41 -13.70 -39.27 -62.88
N ALA A 42 -13.07 -38.51 -61.99
CA ALA A 42 -13.00 -37.05 -62.09
C ALA A 42 -12.04 -36.61 -63.20
N ILE A 43 -10.94 -37.33 -63.42
CA ILE A 43 -10.03 -37.09 -64.57
C ILE A 43 -10.76 -37.34 -65.90
N GLN A 44 -11.55 -38.40 -66.00
CA GLN A 44 -12.38 -38.67 -67.19
C GLN A 44 -13.43 -37.56 -67.41
N SER A 45 -14.08 -37.08 -66.34
CA SER A 45 -15.04 -35.99 -66.42
C SER A 45 -14.39 -34.69 -66.91
N ILE A 46 -13.19 -34.36 -66.41
CA ILE A 46 -12.39 -33.21 -66.87
C ILE A 46 -11.97 -33.38 -68.34
N SER A 47 -11.58 -34.59 -68.76
CA SER A 47 -11.23 -34.85 -70.17
C SER A 47 -12.42 -34.68 -71.13
N THR A 48 -13.63 -35.00 -70.65
CA THR A 48 -14.88 -34.85 -71.40
C THR A 48 -15.25 -33.38 -71.52
N LEU A 49 -15.11 -32.63 -70.41
CA LEU A 49 -15.32 -31.18 -70.39
C LEU A 49 -14.30 -30.45 -71.28
N LYS A 50 -13.02 -30.89 -71.27
CA LYS A 50 -11.96 -30.36 -72.12
C LYS A 50 -12.30 -30.54 -73.61
N ARG A 51 -12.72 -31.75 -74.02
CA ARG A 51 -13.15 -32.03 -75.40
C ARG A 51 -14.37 -31.19 -75.81
N ALA A 52 -15.29 -30.92 -74.89
CA ALA A 52 -16.43 -30.03 -75.15
C ALA A 52 -16.00 -28.55 -75.27
N CYS A 53 -15.02 -28.11 -74.49
CA CYS A 53 -14.49 -26.74 -74.54
C CYS A 53 -13.56 -26.48 -75.73
N GLU A 54 -12.93 -27.50 -76.30
CA GLU A 54 -12.11 -27.39 -77.52
C GLU A 54 -12.95 -27.06 -78.77
N HIS A 55 -14.25 -27.43 -78.77
CA HIS A 55 -15.21 -26.99 -79.77
C HIS A 55 -15.94 -25.73 -79.30
N ARG A 56 -15.31 -24.56 -79.48
CA ARG A 56 -15.97 -23.27 -79.29
C ARG A 56 -16.59 -22.81 -80.62
N PRO A 57 -17.90 -22.98 -80.86
CA PRO A 57 -18.53 -22.34 -82.02
C PRO A 57 -18.47 -20.81 -81.85
N LEU A 58 -18.11 -20.11 -82.93
CA LEU A 58 -18.01 -18.65 -82.93
C LEU A 58 -19.38 -18.01 -82.62
N PRO A 59 -19.42 -16.84 -81.95
CA PRO A 59 -20.66 -16.12 -81.70
C PRO A 59 -21.36 -15.77 -83.02
N LEU A 60 -22.69 -15.90 -83.05
CA LEU A 60 -23.60 -15.66 -84.20
C LEU A 60 -23.50 -14.24 -84.85
N LYS A 61 -22.66 -13.33 -84.32
CA LYS A 61 -22.39 -12.01 -84.90
C LYS A 61 -21.18 -11.96 -85.83
N PHE A 62 -20.42 -13.05 -85.94
CA PHE A 62 -19.21 -13.15 -86.78
C PHE A 62 -19.33 -14.22 -87.86
N THR A 63 -20.53 -14.73 -88.10
CA THR A 63 -20.81 -15.75 -89.12
C THR A 63 -21.48 -15.14 -90.34
N GLU A 64 -21.06 -13.95 -90.78
CA GLU A 64 -21.51 -13.37 -92.05
C GLU A 64 -20.34 -12.64 -92.72
N GLU A 65 -20.26 -12.82 -94.05
CA GLU A 65 -19.38 -12.18 -95.05
C GLU A 65 -18.05 -12.85 -95.42
N SER A 66 -18.13 -13.82 -96.35
CA SER A 66 -17.32 -13.78 -97.59
C SER A 66 -17.85 -14.81 -98.60
N ASP A 67 -18.81 -14.41 -99.43
CA ASP A 67 -18.56 -14.37 -100.88
C ASP A 67 -19.69 -13.64 -101.60
N TYR A 68 -19.31 -12.48 -102.12
CA TYR A 68 -20.10 -11.59 -102.97
C TYR A 68 -20.27 -12.19 -104.37
N ASP A 69 -21.54 -12.22 -104.81
CA ASP A 69 -22.08 -11.72 -106.10
C ASP A 69 -21.60 -12.36 -107.45
N PRO A 70 -22.48 -12.45 -108.49
CA PRO A 70 -23.21 -11.28 -108.94
C PRO A 70 -24.70 -11.48 -109.25
N HIS A 71 -25.45 -10.43 -108.89
CA HIS A 71 -26.69 -9.93 -109.47
C HIS A 71 -27.95 -10.14 -108.63
N SER A 72 -28.20 -9.23 -107.70
CA SER A 72 -29.09 -8.08 -107.96
C SER A 72 -29.51 -7.39 -106.66
N ARG A 73 -29.22 -6.09 -106.57
CA ARG A 73 -29.73 -5.18 -105.53
C ARG A 73 -31.23 -4.87 -105.73
N PRO A 74 -31.90 -4.35 -104.69
CA PRO A 74 -33.31 -4.57 -104.41
C PRO A 74 -34.22 -3.46 -104.95
N SER A 75 -35.51 -3.74 -105.07
CA SER A 75 -36.55 -2.71 -104.99
C SER A 75 -37.85 -3.32 -104.45
N THR A 76 -38.19 -2.92 -103.23
CA THR A 76 -39.53 -2.74 -102.64
C THR A 76 -40.73 -3.35 -103.39
N PRO A 77 -41.53 -4.23 -102.75
CA PRO A 77 -42.81 -4.64 -103.30
C PRO A 77 -43.98 -3.93 -102.60
N LYS A 78 -44.92 -3.44 -103.42
CA LYS A 78 -46.35 -3.45 -103.10
C LYS A 78 -47.09 -4.11 -104.25
N THR A 79 -48.10 -4.89 -103.86
CA THR A 79 -49.25 -5.41 -104.61
C THR A 79 -49.06 -6.56 -105.62
N ASN A 80 -49.53 -7.73 -105.18
CA ASN A 80 -50.12 -8.93 -105.83
C ASN A 80 -50.74 -8.72 -107.24
N PRO A 81 -51.03 -9.79 -108.07
CA PRO A 81 -51.44 -11.14 -107.64
C PRO A 81 -51.06 -12.36 -108.54
N LEU A 82 -51.42 -13.57 -108.07
CA LEU A 82 -51.64 -14.85 -108.79
C LEU A 82 -50.40 -15.46 -109.48
N SER A 83 -49.92 -16.68 -109.18
CA SER A 83 -50.68 -17.94 -109.25
C SER A 83 -49.78 -19.15 -108.93
N ARG A 84 -50.32 -20.08 -108.12
CA ARG A 84 -50.10 -21.56 -108.08
C ARG A 84 -48.70 -22.14 -107.78
N PRO A 85 -48.53 -22.84 -106.64
CA PRO A 85 -47.47 -23.84 -106.45
C PRO A 85 -47.98 -25.26 -106.67
N GLY A 86 -47.22 -26.02 -107.47
CA GLY A 86 -47.28 -27.47 -107.51
C GLY A 86 -46.65 -28.09 -106.26
N THR A 87 -47.21 -29.25 -105.89
CA THR A 87 -46.88 -30.18 -104.81
C THR A 87 -45.42 -30.66 -104.73
N PRO A 88 -44.98 -31.14 -103.55
CA PRO A 88 -44.07 -32.28 -103.47
C PRO A 88 -44.71 -33.47 -102.73
N SER A 89 -44.54 -34.66 -103.29
CA SER A 89 -44.86 -35.95 -102.66
C SER A 89 -43.68 -36.46 -101.84
N ASN A 90 -43.98 -37.10 -100.71
CA ASN A 90 -43.07 -37.97 -99.99
C ASN A 90 -43.57 -39.42 -100.10
N ALA A 91 -42.69 -40.40 -100.37
CA ALA A 91 -42.66 -41.71 -99.70
C ALA A 91 -41.67 -42.69 -100.35
N ASN A 92 -40.98 -43.42 -99.47
CA ASN A 92 -39.97 -44.46 -99.68
C ASN A 92 -40.45 -45.72 -100.42
N GLY A 93 -39.46 -46.50 -100.89
CA GLY A 93 -39.55 -47.70 -101.73
C GLY A 93 -40.39 -48.87 -101.19
N ASN A 94 -40.72 -49.87 -102.02
CA ASN A 94 -39.79 -50.90 -102.47
C ASN A 94 -40.46 -51.88 -103.48
N LYS A 95 -39.63 -52.47 -104.35
CA LYS A 95 -39.76 -53.74 -105.11
C LYS A 95 -40.53 -53.77 -106.46
N SER A 96 -39.70 -53.67 -107.51
CA SER A 96 -39.54 -54.59 -108.67
C SER A 96 -40.73 -55.10 -109.51
N SER A 97 -40.62 -54.74 -110.80
CA SER A 97 -40.79 -55.54 -112.03
C SER A 97 -42.11 -55.48 -112.83
N LEU A 98 -41.91 -55.40 -114.16
CA LEU A 98 -42.81 -55.57 -115.32
C LEU A 98 -43.50 -54.33 -115.92
N SER A 99 -42.82 -53.78 -116.94
CA SER A 99 -43.32 -53.45 -118.29
C SER A 99 -44.83 -53.27 -118.53
N SER A 100 -45.24 -52.05 -118.94
CA SER A 100 -46.04 -51.77 -120.16
C SER A 100 -46.58 -50.33 -120.20
N ALA A 101 -46.28 -49.62 -121.30
CA ALA A 101 -47.09 -48.65 -122.09
C ALA A 101 -48.26 -47.81 -121.48
N PRO A 102 -48.58 -46.63 -122.08
CA PRO A 102 -49.19 -45.47 -121.43
C PRO A 102 -50.73 -45.47 -121.44
N ASN A 103 -51.37 -44.80 -120.47
CA ASN A 103 -52.80 -44.54 -120.48
C ASN A 103 -53.09 -43.05 -120.17
N PRO A 104 -53.66 -42.26 -121.11
CA PRO A 104 -53.94 -40.84 -120.90
C PRO A 104 -55.45 -40.60 -120.68
N HIS A 105 -55.92 -40.58 -119.44
CA HIS A 105 -57.27 -40.08 -119.14
C HIS A 105 -57.25 -39.17 -117.90
N HIS A 106 -57.45 -37.86 -118.13
CA HIS A 106 -57.55 -36.84 -117.09
C HIS A 106 -58.90 -36.98 -116.34
N PRO A 107 -58.96 -36.86 -115.00
CA PRO A 107 -60.10 -37.30 -114.18
C PRO A 107 -61.41 -36.51 -114.34
N LEU A 108 -61.45 -35.52 -115.23
CA LEU A 108 -62.59 -34.62 -115.42
C LEU A 108 -63.32 -34.85 -116.75
N HIS A 109 -62.88 -35.82 -117.57
CA HIS A 109 -63.57 -36.16 -118.81
C HIS A 109 -64.62 -37.27 -118.59
N PRO A 110 -65.86 -37.10 -119.09
CA PRO A 110 -66.86 -38.16 -119.08
C PRO A 110 -66.33 -39.42 -119.78
N VAL A 111 -66.42 -40.58 -119.13
CA VAL A 111 -65.95 -41.88 -119.66
C VAL A 111 -66.82 -42.36 -120.84
N HIS A 112 -68.02 -41.79 -120.98
CA HIS A 112 -68.96 -42.06 -122.07
C HIS A 112 -69.53 -40.75 -122.63
N PRO A 113 -69.85 -40.68 -123.93
CA PRO A 113 -70.52 -39.51 -124.52
C PRO A 113 -71.88 -39.30 -123.85
N ILE A 114 -72.04 -38.13 -123.23
CA ILE A 114 -73.24 -37.73 -122.49
C ILE A 114 -74.41 -37.69 -123.47
N THR A 115 -75.34 -38.64 -123.32
CA THR A 115 -76.47 -38.81 -124.25
C THR A 115 -77.81 -38.53 -123.58
N THR A 116 -77.84 -38.35 -122.26
CA THR A 116 -79.06 -38.02 -121.50
C THR A 116 -78.84 -36.81 -120.57
N PRO A 117 -79.86 -35.96 -120.36
CA PRO A 117 -79.76 -34.79 -119.48
C PRO A 117 -79.36 -35.14 -118.05
N GLN A 118 -79.78 -36.31 -117.56
CA GLN A 118 -79.48 -36.79 -116.22
C GLN A 118 -77.97 -37.05 -116.04
N GLN A 119 -77.30 -37.61 -117.05
CA GLN A 119 -75.84 -37.79 -117.05
C GLN A 119 -75.07 -36.46 -117.07
N PHE A 120 -75.64 -35.41 -117.69
CA PHE A 120 -75.06 -34.08 -117.63
C PHE A 120 -75.15 -33.49 -116.22
N TYR A 121 -76.30 -33.60 -115.55
CA TYR A 121 -76.45 -33.12 -114.17
C TYR A 121 -75.56 -33.88 -113.19
N ASP A 122 -75.38 -35.19 -113.36
CA ASP A 122 -74.45 -35.97 -112.52
C ASP A 122 -73.00 -35.51 -112.73
N TRP A 123 -72.54 -35.36 -113.98
CA TRP A 123 -71.20 -34.85 -114.26
C TRP A 123 -71.01 -33.40 -113.78
N PHE A 124 -71.99 -32.54 -114.02
CA PHE A 124 -71.96 -31.13 -113.61
C PHE A 124 -71.94 -31.00 -112.08
N SER A 125 -72.69 -31.85 -111.36
CA SER A 125 -72.65 -31.90 -109.89
C SER A 125 -71.27 -32.32 -109.36
N ILE A 126 -70.58 -33.22 -110.07
CA ILE A 126 -69.20 -33.61 -109.73
C ILE A 126 -68.26 -32.43 -109.95
N VAL A 127 -68.39 -31.72 -111.09
CA VAL A 127 -67.58 -30.54 -111.40
C VAL A 127 -67.83 -29.41 -110.40
N GLU A 128 -69.09 -29.07 -110.10
CA GLU A 128 -69.45 -28.09 -109.07
C GLU A 128 -68.89 -28.49 -107.70
N ARG A 129 -69.05 -29.75 -107.29
CA ARG A 129 -68.48 -30.23 -106.01
C ARG A 129 -66.96 -30.14 -105.99
N THR A 130 -66.27 -30.42 -107.10
CA THR A 130 -64.81 -30.29 -107.16
C THR A 130 -64.34 -28.83 -107.18
N LEU A 131 -65.09 -27.92 -107.81
CA LEU A 131 -64.79 -26.49 -107.84
C LEU A 131 -65.06 -25.86 -106.46
N SER A 132 -66.18 -26.20 -105.81
CA SER A 132 -66.49 -25.80 -104.44
C SER A 132 -65.45 -26.34 -103.47
N HIS A 133 -65.05 -27.62 -103.57
CA HIS A 133 -63.94 -28.15 -102.77
C HIS A 133 -62.62 -27.43 -103.05
N ALA A 134 -62.31 -27.07 -104.29
CA ALA A 134 -61.08 -26.34 -104.61
C ALA A 134 -61.07 -24.93 -104.00
N GLN A 135 -62.19 -24.21 -104.06
CA GLN A 135 -62.35 -22.88 -103.46
C GLN A 135 -62.35 -22.95 -101.92
N GLU A 136 -63.01 -23.95 -101.32
CA GLU A 136 -63.05 -24.17 -99.87
C GLU A 136 -61.72 -24.70 -99.33
N SER A 137 -60.96 -25.47 -100.11
CA SER A 137 -59.70 -26.09 -99.67
C SER A 137 -58.64 -25.09 -99.23
N HIS A 138 -58.53 -23.93 -99.89
CA HIS A 138 -57.54 -22.92 -99.50
C HIS A 138 -57.93 -22.25 -98.18
N PHE A 139 -59.23 -22.03 -97.94
CA PHE A 139 -59.71 -21.52 -96.65
C PHE A 139 -59.56 -22.57 -95.55
N HIS A 140 -59.82 -23.85 -95.83
CA HIS A 140 -59.60 -24.95 -94.87
C HIS A 140 -58.12 -25.13 -94.53
N ASN A 141 -57.21 -25.03 -95.50
CA ASN A 141 -55.77 -25.07 -95.26
C ASN A 141 -55.29 -23.88 -94.43
N TYR A 142 -55.80 -22.67 -94.70
CA TYR A 142 -55.48 -21.49 -93.90
C TYR A 142 -56.05 -21.56 -92.48
N LEU A 143 -57.30 -22.05 -92.32
CA LEU A 143 -57.89 -22.32 -91.02
C LEU A 143 -57.12 -23.40 -90.26
N SER A 144 -56.67 -24.46 -90.92
CA SER A 144 -55.80 -25.49 -90.34
C SER A 144 -54.48 -24.91 -89.88
N THR A 145 -53.87 -24.03 -90.67
CA THR A 145 -52.60 -23.37 -90.30
C THR A 145 -52.79 -22.47 -89.08
N ILE A 146 -53.89 -21.71 -89.02
CA ILE A 146 -54.23 -20.88 -87.85
C ILE A 146 -54.53 -21.76 -86.64
N SER A 147 -55.27 -22.86 -86.79
CA SER A 147 -55.52 -23.78 -85.67
C SER A 147 -54.23 -24.42 -85.17
N ASP A 148 -53.28 -24.72 -86.06
CA ASP A 148 -51.96 -25.24 -85.67
C ASP A 148 -51.09 -24.17 -84.99
N HIS A 149 -51.22 -22.89 -85.36
CA HIS A 149 -50.58 -21.78 -84.64
C HIS A 149 -51.23 -21.56 -83.27
N LEU A 150 -52.56 -21.60 -83.19
CA LEU A 150 -53.30 -21.49 -81.93
C LEU A 150 -52.92 -22.63 -80.98
N ALA A 151 -52.90 -23.87 -81.47
CA ALA A 151 -52.47 -25.03 -80.70
C ALA A 151 -51.01 -24.92 -80.21
N ARG A 152 -50.11 -24.34 -81.02
CA ARG A 152 -48.73 -24.06 -80.59
C ARG A 152 -48.66 -22.97 -79.53
N CYS A 153 -49.47 -21.92 -79.64
CA CYS A 153 -49.58 -20.90 -78.61
C CYS A 153 -50.16 -21.46 -77.31
N ASP A 154 -51.19 -22.30 -77.39
CA ASP A 154 -51.80 -22.96 -76.23
C ASP A 154 -50.79 -23.90 -75.54
N ALA A 155 -50.05 -24.71 -76.30
CA ALA A 155 -48.99 -25.56 -75.75
C ALA A 155 -47.84 -24.73 -75.12
N MET A 156 -47.53 -23.56 -75.66
CA MET A 156 -46.53 -22.66 -75.08
C MET A 156 -47.06 -21.99 -73.81
N LEU A 157 -48.35 -21.64 -73.75
CA LEU A 157 -48.99 -21.12 -72.53
C LEU A 157 -49.01 -22.18 -71.43
N GLU A 158 -49.40 -23.42 -71.76
CA GLU A 158 -49.35 -24.56 -70.83
C GLU A 158 -47.92 -24.78 -70.31
N GLY A 159 -46.92 -24.74 -71.19
CA GLY A 159 -45.51 -24.84 -70.79
C GLY A 159 -45.04 -23.66 -69.91
N ILE A 160 -45.53 -22.44 -70.13
CA ILE A 160 -45.24 -21.29 -69.26
C ILE A 160 -45.92 -21.46 -67.90
N GLU A 161 -47.16 -21.94 -67.85
CA GLU A 161 -47.87 -22.24 -66.61
C GLU A 161 -47.15 -23.32 -65.79
N ASP A 162 -46.66 -24.38 -66.44
CA ASP A 162 -45.85 -25.43 -65.81
C ASP A 162 -44.56 -24.87 -65.22
N VAL A 163 -43.84 -24.02 -65.97
CA VAL A 163 -42.62 -23.36 -65.48
C VAL A 163 -42.95 -22.41 -64.34
N GLU A 164 -44.04 -21.66 -64.42
CA GLU A 164 -44.50 -20.77 -63.35
C GLU A 164 -44.80 -21.55 -62.07
N ASN A 165 -45.48 -22.70 -62.20
CA ASN A 165 -45.74 -23.61 -61.08
C ASN A 165 -44.45 -24.20 -60.50
N CYS A 166 -43.51 -24.64 -61.34
CA CYS A 166 -42.21 -25.12 -60.88
C CYS A 166 -41.42 -24.04 -60.14
N VAL A 167 -41.45 -22.79 -60.61
CA VAL A 167 -40.79 -21.65 -59.93
C VAL A 167 -41.50 -21.33 -58.61
N LYS A 168 -42.83 -21.39 -58.55
CA LYS A 168 -43.59 -21.23 -57.30
C LYS A 168 -43.24 -22.30 -56.29
N ASP A 169 -43.14 -23.56 -56.72
CA ASP A 169 -42.76 -24.68 -55.86
C ASP A 169 -41.32 -24.53 -55.37
N MET A 170 -40.38 -24.20 -56.27
CA MET A 170 -38.98 -23.92 -55.91
C MET A 170 -38.88 -22.75 -54.92
N LEU A 171 -39.67 -21.68 -55.08
CA LEU A 171 -39.69 -20.56 -54.16
C LEU A 171 -40.27 -20.96 -52.79
N LYS A 172 -41.28 -21.84 -52.77
CA LYS A 172 -41.86 -22.38 -51.53
C LYS A 172 -40.87 -23.28 -50.79
N GLU A 173 -40.19 -24.16 -51.50
CA GLU A 173 -39.13 -25.01 -50.93
C GLU A 173 -37.97 -24.17 -50.41
N TRP A 174 -37.54 -23.16 -51.18
CA TRP A 174 -36.48 -22.24 -50.77
C TRP A 174 -36.84 -21.48 -49.49
N ARG A 175 -38.07 -20.97 -49.35
CA ARG A 175 -38.54 -20.36 -48.09
C ARG A 175 -38.57 -21.35 -46.93
N GLY A 176 -38.97 -22.60 -47.17
CA GLY A 176 -38.92 -23.64 -46.14
C GLY A 176 -37.50 -23.94 -45.67
N VAL A 177 -36.51 -23.87 -46.58
CA VAL A 177 -35.10 -23.99 -46.24
C VAL A 177 -34.60 -22.75 -45.50
N GLU A 178 -34.99 -21.54 -45.89
CA GLU A 178 -34.66 -20.29 -45.19
C GLU A 178 -35.21 -20.28 -43.76
N ASP A 179 -36.51 -20.56 -43.57
CA ASP A 179 -37.14 -20.69 -42.26
C ASP A 179 -36.46 -21.79 -41.41
N GLY A 180 -36.10 -22.91 -42.04
CA GLY A 180 -35.37 -24.01 -41.40
C GLY A 180 -33.95 -23.62 -41.00
N ALA A 181 -33.26 -22.85 -41.84
CA ALA A 181 -31.92 -22.33 -41.58
C ALA A 181 -31.94 -21.28 -40.46
N ASP A 182 -32.90 -20.36 -40.46
CA ASP A 182 -33.10 -19.37 -39.39
C ASP A 182 -33.43 -20.05 -38.05
N SER A 183 -34.32 -21.05 -38.07
CA SER A 183 -34.63 -21.84 -36.87
C SER A 183 -33.42 -22.62 -36.36
N LEU A 184 -32.60 -23.17 -37.26
CA LEU A 184 -31.37 -23.87 -36.89
C LEU A 184 -30.32 -22.89 -36.36
N GLN A 185 -30.16 -21.73 -37.00
CA GLN A 185 -29.26 -20.68 -36.56
C GLN A 185 -29.65 -20.22 -35.15
N ALA A 186 -30.92 -19.91 -34.90
CA ALA A 186 -31.40 -19.51 -33.58
C ALA A 186 -31.20 -20.61 -32.51
N ALA A 187 -31.33 -21.89 -32.89
CA ALA A 187 -31.05 -23.01 -31.99
C ALA A 187 -29.55 -23.12 -31.67
N CYS A 188 -28.69 -22.96 -32.67
CA CYS A 188 -27.23 -22.95 -32.51
C CYS A 188 -26.77 -21.77 -31.66
N GLU A 189 -27.32 -20.57 -31.87
CA GLU A 189 -27.02 -19.38 -31.06
C GLU A 189 -27.37 -19.61 -29.58
N ARG A 190 -28.56 -20.14 -29.27
CA ARG A 190 -28.92 -20.51 -27.88
C ARG A 190 -27.98 -21.54 -27.27
N LEU A 191 -27.54 -22.53 -28.06
CA LEU A 191 -26.58 -23.54 -27.59
C LEU A 191 -25.20 -22.93 -27.32
N LEU A 192 -24.78 -21.97 -28.13
CA LEU A 192 -23.54 -21.22 -27.89
C LEU A 192 -23.64 -20.37 -26.63
N GLU A 193 -24.74 -19.63 -26.45
CA GLU A 193 -25.00 -18.85 -25.23
C GLU A 193 -25.00 -19.72 -23.97
N GLU A 194 -25.66 -20.89 -24.01
CA GLU A 194 -25.68 -21.80 -22.87
C GLU A 194 -24.29 -22.42 -22.62
N ARG A 195 -23.54 -22.75 -23.67
CA ARG A 195 -22.17 -23.23 -23.55
C ARG A 195 -21.26 -22.18 -22.91
N ASP A 196 -21.36 -20.93 -23.34
CA ASP A 196 -20.57 -19.83 -22.80
C ASP A 196 -20.96 -19.57 -21.33
N ARG A 197 -22.25 -19.59 -21.01
CA ARG A 197 -22.75 -19.51 -19.62
C ARG A 197 -22.23 -20.66 -18.75
N LEU A 198 -22.23 -21.88 -19.25
CA LEU A 198 -21.72 -23.04 -18.52
C LEU A 198 -20.22 -22.95 -18.29
N LEU A 199 -19.47 -22.40 -19.25
CA LEU A 199 -18.04 -22.12 -19.08
C LEU A 199 -17.83 -21.07 -17.98
N ASP A 200 -18.57 -19.97 -17.99
CA ASP A 200 -18.48 -18.93 -16.96
C ASP A 200 -18.76 -19.49 -15.55
N VAL A 201 -19.80 -20.33 -15.42
CA VAL A 201 -20.11 -20.98 -14.14
C VAL A 201 -19.01 -21.96 -13.74
N THR A 202 -18.45 -22.71 -14.68
CA THR A 202 -17.35 -23.66 -14.42
C THR A 202 -16.10 -22.94 -13.94
N ASP A 203 -15.72 -21.85 -14.59
CA ASP A 203 -14.57 -21.04 -14.22
C ASP A 203 -14.77 -20.39 -12.85
N ALA A 204 -15.98 -19.89 -12.59
CA ALA A 204 -16.31 -19.31 -11.30
C ALA A 204 -16.34 -20.37 -10.17
N ILE A 205 -16.73 -21.62 -10.45
CA ILE A 205 -16.60 -22.72 -9.49
C ILE A 205 -15.12 -23.04 -9.25
N ALA A 206 -14.30 -23.12 -10.31
CA ALA A 206 -12.88 -23.41 -10.20
C ALA A 206 -12.15 -22.35 -9.36
N LEU A 207 -12.45 -21.06 -9.57
CA LEU A 207 -11.87 -19.96 -8.80
C LEU A 207 -12.25 -20.04 -7.31
N ARG A 208 -13.51 -20.34 -7.00
CA ARG A 208 -13.97 -20.53 -5.61
C ARG A 208 -13.28 -21.72 -4.96
N MET A 209 -13.15 -22.83 -5.69
CA MET A 209 -12.51 -24.06 -5.22
C MET A 209 -11.03 -23.86 -4.87
N GLU A 210 -10.32 -22.93 -5.52
CA GLU A 210 -8.91 -22.61 -5.22
C GLU A 210 -8.73 -22.24 -3.74
N TYR A 211 -9.59 -21.37 -3.19
CA TYR A 211 -9.55 -20.96 -1.77
C TYR A 211 -9.74 -22.11 -0.79
N TYR A 212 -10.55 -23.12 -1.14
CA TYR A 212 -10.76 -24.29 -0.29
C TYR A 212 -9.57 -25.25 -0.32
N GLN A 213 -8.89 -25.38 -1.47
CA GLN A 213 -7.71 -26.25 -1.64
C GLN A 213 -6.48 -25.72 -0.88
N GLU A 214 -6.38 -24.39 -0.72
CA GLU A 214 -5.28 -23.76 0.03
C GLU A 214 -5.17 -24.22 1.48
N LEU A 215 -6.29 -24.62 2.09
CA LEU A 215 -6.27 -25.14 3.46
C LEU A 215 -5.43 -26.43 3.57
N GLU A 216 -5.56 -27.32 2.59
CA GLU A 216 -4.82 -28.58 2.57
C GLU A 216 -3.33 -28.33 2.34
N HIS A 217 -2.99 -27.37 1.47
CA HIS A 217 -1.62 -26.93 1.25
C HIS A 217 -0.99 -26.35 2.53
N ALA A 218 -1.66 -25.39 3.18
CA ALA A 218 -1.20 -24.78 4.43
C ALA A 218 -1.04 -25.82 5.55
N THR A 219 -2.03 -26.71 5.71
CA THR A 219 -2.01 -27.75 6.74
C THR A 219 -0.87 -28.75 6.53
N ARG A 220 -0.63 -29.19 5.29
CA ARG A 220 0.49 -30.10 4.98
C ARG A 220 1.83 -29.46 5.31
N MET A 221 2.03 -28.18 4.98
CA MET A 221 3.27 -27.49 5.26
C MET A 221 3.49 -27.28 6.78
N LEU A 222 2.47 -26.88 7.52
CA LEU A 222 2.54 -26.68 8.97
C LEU A 222 2.72 -27.98 9.78
N ASN A 223 2.44 -29.13 9.18
CA ASN A 223 2.68 -30.44 9.77
C ASN A 223 4.09 -30.98 9.50
N HIS A 224 4.87 -30.34 8.63
CA HIS A 224 6.24 -30.76 8.39
C HIS A 224 7.11 -30.47 9.63
N PRO A 225 7.85 -31.46 10.16
CA PRO A 225 8.75 -31.22 11.29
C PRO A 225 9.96 -30.39 10.85
N GLY A 226 10.30 -29.34 11.61
CA GLY A 226 11.53 -28.58 11.42
C GLY A 226 11.44 -27.12 11.86
N ASP A 227 12.29 -26.74 12.80
CA ASP A 227 12.35 -25.35 13.32
C ASP A 227 12.78 -24.34 12.23
N ALA A 228 13.50 -24.81 11.20
CA ALA A 228 13.95 -24.00 10.07
C ALA A 228 12.88 -23.77 8.99
N LEU A 229 11.68 -24.37 9.11
CA LEU A 229 10.58 -24.15 8.17
C LEU A 229 10.27 -22.67 7.99
N VAL A 230 10.33 -21.92 9.09
CA VAL A 230 10.02 -20.48 9.14
C VAL A 230 11.01 -19.64 8.30
N LEU A 231 12.21 -20.16 8.02
CA LEU A 231 13.23 -19.47 7.21
C LEU A 231 13.01 -19.65 5.70
N GLN A 232 12.11 -20.56 5.29
CA GLN A 232 11.83 -20.79 3.88
C GLN A 232 10.96 -19.65 3.34
N THR A 233 11.26 -19.18 2.13
CA THR A 233 10.46 -18.14 1.45
C THR A 233 9.01 -18.56 1.27
N ASP A 234 8.78 -19.85 1.01
CA ASP A 234 7.47 -20.43 0.77
C ASP A 234 6.58 -20.39 2.02
N PHE A 235 7.19 -20.35 3.21
CA PHE A 235 6.45 -20.23 4.47
C PHE A 235 5.71 -18.89 4.57
N LEU A 236 6.41 -17.78 4.35
CA LEU A 236 5.80 -16.45 4.42
C LEU A 236 4.78 -16.25 3.30
N LEU A 237 5.06 -16.74 2.09
CA LEU A 237 4.11 -16.70 0.98
C LEU A 237 2.83 -17.48 1.29
N MET A 238 2.92 -18.65 1.94
CA MET A 238 1.75 -19.38 2.40
C MET A 238 0.99 -18.60 3.48
N VAL A 239 1.67 -17.97 4.43
CA VAL A 239 1.00 -17.18 5.48
C VAL A 239 0.21 -16.02 4.85
N GLU A 240 0.78 -15.34 3.86
CA GLU A 240 0.06 -14.31 3.09
C GLU A 240 -1.14 -14.89 2.32
N ARG A 241 -1.01 -16.07 1.72
CA ARG A 241 -2.14 -16.77 1.09
C ARG A 241 -3.24 -17.10 2.09
N VAL A 242 -2.89 -17.48 3.31
CA VAL A 242 -3.85 -17.71 4.39
C VAL A 242 -4.57 -16.42 4.78
N ASP A 243 -3.89 -15.27 4.86
CA ASP A 243 -4.55 -13.98 5.11
C ASP A 243 -5.60 -13.67 4.04
N VAL A 244 -5.23 -13.83 2.75
CA VAL A 244 -6.15 -13.62 1.62
C VAL A 244 -7.36 -14.56 1.71
N CYS A 245 -7.15 -15.81 2.12
CA CYS A 245 -8.25 -16.77 2.34
C CYS A 245 -9.14 -16.34 3.51
N ILE A 246 -8.56 -15.88 4.62
CA ILE A 246 -9.32 -15.39 5.79
C ILE A 246 -10.19 -14.21 5.38
N GLU A 247 -9.65 -13.22 4.66
CA GLU A 247 -10.42 -12.08 4.14
C GLU A 247 -11.55 -12.54 3.22
N TYR A 248 -11.26 -13.45 2.28
CA TYR A 248 -12.27 -14.01 1.38
C TYR A 248 -13.44 -14.67 2.10
N PHE A 249 -13.17 -15.50 3.11
CA PHE A 249 -14.22 -16.16 3.91
C PHE A 249 -14.95 -15.21 4.87
N GLN A 250 -14.30 -14.10 5.27
CA GLN A 250 -14.98 -13.03 6.03
C GLN A 250 -15.99 -12.28 5.17
N ASP A 251 -15.69 -12.05 3.89
CA ASP A 251 -16.62 -11.43 2.94
C ASP A 251 -17.76 -12.39 2.54
N HIS A 252 -17.50 -13.70 2.52
CA HIS A 252 -18.43 -14.72 2.03
C HIS A 252 -18.97 -15.64 3.13
N ARG A 253 -19.44 -15.07 4.25
CA ARG A 253 -20.01 -15.86 5.36
C ARG A 253 -21.30 -16.63 5.03
N HIS A 254 -21.94 -16.32 3.90
CA HIS A 254 -23.20 -16.94 3.49
C HIS A 254 -23.01 -18.33 2.85
N PHE A 255 -21.78 -18.77 2.56
CA PHE A 255 -21.54 -20.12 2.05
C PHE A 255 -21.70 -21.17 3.15
N THR A 256 -22.15 -22.36 2.77
CA THR A 256 -22.52 -23.44 3.70
C THR A 256 -21.42 -23.81 4.69
N ASP A 257 -20.18 -23.96 4.22
CA ASP A 257 -19.04 -24.38 5.03
C ASP A 257 -18.04 -23.25 5.31
N ALA A 258 -18.36 -21.99 4.97
CA ALA A 258 -17.44 -20.86 5.10
C ALA A 258 -16.93 -20.68 6.54
N GLU A 259 -17.81 -20.79 7.54
CA GLU A 259 -17.43 -20.61 8.95
C GLU A 259 -16.45 -21.68 9.43
N VAL A 260 -16.62 -22.93 8.98
CA VAL A 260 -15.73 -24.04 9.35
C VAL A 260 -14.35 -23.84 8.74
N TYR A 261 -14.29 -23.43 7.47
CA TYR A 261 -13.02 -23.13 6.80
C TYR A 261 -12.34 -21.91 7.42
N LEU A 262 -13.09 -20.85 7.73
CA LEU A 262 -12.58 -19.65 8.40
C LEU A 262 -11.89 -20.01 9.73
N LEU A 263 -12.55 -20.79 10.58
CA LEU A 263 -11.97 -21.24 11.86
C LEU A 263 -10.69 -22.07 11.64
N ARG A 264 -10.66 -22.93 10.62
CA ARG A 264 -9.47 -23.73 10.31
C ARG A 264 -8.31 -22.89 9.77
N PHE A 265 -8.58 -21.87 8.96
CA PHE A 265 -7.57 -20.92 8.51
C PHE A 265 -7.04 -20.04 9.65
N GLN A 266 -7.92 -19.56 10.54
CA GLN A 266 -7.50 -18.88 11.77
C GLN A 266 -6.60 -19.78 12.63
N HIS A 267 -6.95 -21.06 12.78
CA HIS A 267 -6.10 -22.01 13.49
C HIS A 267 -4.74 -22.22 12.78
N CYS A 268 -4.72 -22.31 11.45
CA CYS A 268 -3.46 -22.35 10.69
C CYS A 268 -2.62 -21.10 10.91
N MET A 269 -3.24 -19.92 10.96
CA MET A 269 -2.57 -18.66 11.25
C MET A 269 -1.95 -18.67 12.66
N VAL A 270 -2.73 -19.00 13.69
CA VAL A 270 -2.23 -19.12 15.08
C VAL A 270 -1.08 -20.12 15.16
N ARG A 271 -1.18 -21.26 14.46
CA ARG A 271 -0.13 -22.27 14.42
C ARG A 271 1.14 -21.77 13.71
N ALA A 272 1.02 -21.08 12.58
CA ALA A 272 2.14 -20.48 11.86
C ALA A 272 2.86 -19.43 12.74
N MET A 273 2.10 -18.55 13.38
CA MET A 273 2.63 -17.55 14.31
C MET A 273 3.28 -18.19 15.55
N THR A 274 2.72 -19.31 16.02
CA THR A 274 3.33 -20.09 17.11
C THR A 274 4.68 -20.68 16.71
N LEU A 275 4.85 -21.13 15.47
CA LEU A 275 6.15 -21.60 14.96
C LEU A 275 7.18 -20.46 14.91
N ILE A 276 6.78 -19.27 14.45
CA ILE A 276 7.64 -18.07 14.50
C ILE A 276 8.07 -17.78 15.94
N LYS A 277 7.12 -17.74 16.88
CA LYS A 277 7.40 -17.56 18.31
C LYS A 277 8.38 -18.61 18.82
N MET A 278 8.12 -19.89 18.57
CA MET A 278 8.97 -20.98 19.06
C MET A 278 10.38 -20.90 18.50
N TYR A 279 10.53 -20.59 17.21
CA TYR A 279 11.83 -20.38 16.58
C TYR A 279 12.59 -19.20 17.21
N PHE A 280 11.94 -18.04 17.35
CA PHE A 280 12.55 -16.86 17.97
C PHE A 280 12.93 -17.12 19.44
N VAL A 281 12.00 -17.60 20.26
CA VAL A 281 12.25 -17.86 21.69
C VAL A 281 13.32 -18.95 21.86
N GLY A 282 13.31 -19.98 21.02
CA GLY A 282 14.33 -21.04 21.03
C GLY A 282 15.72 -20.53 20.70
N THR A 283 15.85 -19.80 19.60
CA THR A 283 17.15 -19.21 19.16
C THR A 283 17.67 -18.17 20.16
N LEU A 284 16.78 -17.33 20.71
CA LEU A 284 17.11 -16.33 21.72
C LEU A 284 17.60 -16.97 23.02
N LYS A 285 16.90 -17.99 23.52
CA LYS A 285 17.31 -18.73 24.73
C LYS A 285 18.63 -19.48 24.54
N ALA A 286 18.82 -20.11 23.37
CA ALA A 286 20.07 -20.79 23.03
C ALA A 286 21.25 -19.80 23.00
N LEU A 287 21.05 -18.63 22.37
CA LEU A 287 22.07 -17.57 22.33
C LEU A 287 22.36 -17.01 23.73
N ALA A 288 21.32 -16.72 24.52
CA ALA A 288 21.49 -16.23 25.89
C ALA A 288 22.27 -17.22 26.76
N ALA A 289 21.98 -18.53 26.65
CA ALA A 289 22.70 -19.57 27.37
C ALA A 289 24.17 -19.73 26.91
N ASP A 290 24.46 -19.56 25.61
CA ASP A 290 25.84 -19.57 25.11
C ASP A 290 26.62 -18.34 25.61
N VAL A 291 26.02 -17.15 25.54
CA VAL A 291 26.63 -15.92 26.05
C VAL A 291 26.85 -16.02 27.56
N GLN A 292 25.88 -16.51 28.34
CA GLN A 292 26.03 -16.68 29.78
C GLN A 292 27.16 -17.65 30.14
N ARG A 293 27.33 -18.74 29.38
CA ARG A 293 28.46 -19.68 29.57
C ARG A 293 29.80 -19.01 29.29
N ARG A 294 29.93 -18.26 28.20
CA ARG A 294 31.18 -17.56 27.87
C ARG A 294 31.48 -16.44 28.85
N MET A 295 30.47 -15.73 29.35
CA MET A 295 30.64 -14.67 30.37
C MET A 295 31.14 -15.18 31.72
N ALA A 296 31.05 -16.49 31.99
CA ALA A 296 31.60 -17.08 33.21
C ALA A 296 33.13 -17.15 33.21
N ASP A 297 33.77 -17.08 32.04
CA ASP A 297 35.23 -17.08 31.91
C ASP A 297 35.80 -15.72 32.33
N LYS A 298 36.68 -15.73 33.33
CA LYS A 298 37.23 -14.51 33.97
C LYS A 298 38.23 -13.74 33.09
N ASP A 299 38.75 -14.35 32.03
CA ASP A 299 39.82 -13.81 31.19
C ASP A 299 39.33 -13.03 29.96
N LEU A 300 38.04 -12.66 29.91
CA LEU A 300 37.49 -11.91 28.79
C LEU A 300 37.73 -10.40 28.89
N SER A 301 38.30 -9.82 27.84
CA SER A 301 38.42 -8.37 27.67
C SER A 301 37.04 -7.68 27.62
N GLU A 302 36.96 -6.43 28.09
CA GLU A 302 35.72 -5.63 28.07
C GLU A 302 35.12 -5.50 26.66
N THR A 303 35.95 -5.33 25.63
CA THR A 303 35.49 -5.28 24.23
C THR A 303 34.84 -6.60 23.81
N ALA A 304 35.36 -7.74 24.28
CA ALA A 304 34.79 -9.05 24.00
C ALA A 304 33.44 -9.24 24.73
N LYS A 305 33.30 -8.74 25.96
CA LYS A 305 32.03 -8.75 26.69
C LYS A 305 30.96 -7.93 25.97
N THR A 306 31.28 -6.71 25.57
CA THR A 306 30.36 -5.84 24.80
C THR A 306 29.96 -6.49 23.47
N HIS A 307 30.89 -7.11 22.75
CA HIS A 307 30.59 -7.82 21.52
C HIS A 307 29.65 -9.02 21.73
N LEU A 308 29.87 -9.81 22.79
CA LEU A 308 28.99 -10.94 23.14
C LEU A 308 27.58 -10.48 23.58
N LEU A 309 27.48 -9.33 24.26
CA LEU A 309 26.21 -8.80 24.73
C LEU A 309 25.39 -8.10 23.63
N TYR A 310 26.02 -7.39 22.70
CA TYR A 310 25.29 -6.55 21.73
C TYR A 310 25.48 -7.01 20.29
N ALA A 311 26.71 -7.19 19.82
CA ALA A 311 26.96 -7.53 18.42
C ALA A 311 26.41 -8.93 18.06
N LYS A 312 26.58 -9.92 18.94
CA LYS A 312 26.00 -11.26 18.75
C LYS A 312 24.47 -11.24 18.69
N PHE A 313 23.82 -10.51 19.59
CA PHE A 313 22.37 -10.36 19.55
C PHE A 313 21.92 -9.57 18.32
N SER A 314 22.64 -8.52 17.92
CA SER A 314 22.36 -7.79 16.69
C SER A 314 22.52 -8.66 15.44
N SER A 315 23.38 -9.69 15.44
CA SER A 315 23.47 -10.62 14.30
C SER A 315 22.26 -11.56 14.21
N LEU A 316 21.63 -11.89 15.34
CA LEU A 316 20.40 -12.69 15.38
C LEU A 316 19.18 -11.93 14.84
N SER A 317 19.19 -10.60 14.90
CA SER A 317 18.06 -9.78 14.41
C SER A 317 17.87 -9.89 12.90
N GLY A 318 18.93 -10.14 12.12
CA GLY A 318 18.83 -10.28 10.66
C GLY A 318 17.76 -11.28 10.19
N PRO A 319 17.86 -12.58 10.56
CA PRO A 319 16.87 -13.58 10.20
C PRO A 319 15.56 -13.52 10.99
N THR A 320 15.56 -12.98 12.22
CA THR A 320 14.40 -13.02 13.11
C THR A 320 13.50 -11.78 13.03
N ALA A 321 14.04 -10.60 12.75
CA ALA A 321 13.28 -9.36 12.70
C ALA A 321 12.18 -9.35 11.62
N PRO A 322 12.41 -9.85 10.38
CA PRO A 322 11.32 -9.93 9.39
C PRO A 322 10.17 -10.83 9.86
N LEU A 323 10.49 -11.95 10.51
CA LEU A 323 9.50 -12.89 11.05
C LEU A 323 8.69 -12.26 12.20
N LEU A 324 9.37 -11.52 13.08
CA LEU A 324 8.72 -10.78 14.16
C LEU A 324 7.87 -9.63 13.63
N ALA A 325 8.32 -8.92 12.60
CA ALA A 325 7.53 -7.87 11.95
C ALA A 325 6.23 -8.42 11.36
N GLU A 326 6.27 -9.61 10.76
CA GLU A 326 5.08 -10.31 10.25
C GLU A 326 4.13 -10.73 11.38
N LEU A 327 4.66 -11.11 12.55
CA LEU A 327 3.87 -11.37 13.75
C LEU A 327 3.26 -10.08 14.33
N GLU A 328 4.02 -8.99 14.41
CA GLU A 328 3.56 -7.68 14.90
C GLU A 328 2.44 -7.13 14.01
N ARG A 329 2.60 -7.24 12.68
CA ARG A 329 1.59 -6.82 11.70
C ARG A 329 0.25 -7.52 11.94
N ARG A 330 0.27 -8.85 12.09
CA ARG A 330 -0.96 -9.64 12.27
C ARG A 330 -1.53 -9.57 13.68
N ALA A 331 -0.70 -9.35 14.70
CA ALA A 331 -1.20 -9.06 16.05
C ALA A 331 -1.98 -7.74 16.11
N GLY A 332 -1.70 -6.79 15.20
CA GLY A 332 -2.50 -5.58 15.05
C GLY A 332 -3.86 -5.81 14.39
N THR A 333 -3.97 -6.75 13.45
CA THR A 333 -5.23 -7.06 12.76
C THR A 333 -6.11 -8.07 13.51
N HIS A 334 -5.50 -9.03 14.22
CA HIS A 334 -6.17 -10.07 15.00
C HIS A 334 -5.66 -10.10 16.46
N PRO A 335 -6.07 -9.12 17.29
CA PRO A 335 -5.54 -8.97 18.63
C PRO A 335 -5.93 -10.10 19.59
N ASP A 336 -7.11 -10.71 19.43
CA ASP A 336 -7.65 -11.66 20.41
C ASP A 336 -6.81 -12.95 20.52
N ASP A 337 -6.25 -13.43 19.41
CA ASP A 337 -5.50 -14.70 19.38
C ASP A 337 -3.98 -14.49 19.40
N LEU A 338 -3.48 -13.46 18.71
CA LEU A 338 -2.04 -13.31 18.43
C LEU A 338 -1.30 -12.38 19.40
N SER A 339 -2.01 -11.48 20.10
CA SER A 339 -1.37 -10.55 21.06
C SER A 339 -0.68 -11.29 22.22
N SER A 340 -1.23 -12.43 22.64
CA SER A 340 -0.65 -13.31 23.66
C SER A 340 0.70 -13.87 23.22
N LEU A 341 0.81 -14.33 21.96
CA LEU A 341 2.03 -14.87 21.38
C LEU A 341 3.11 -13.80 21.24
N LEU A 342 2.76 -12.61 20.76
CA LEU A 342 3.67 -11.47 20.68
C LEU A 342 4.14 -11.05 22.09
N SER A 343 3.23 -11.06 23.05
CA SER A 343 3.52 -10.76 24.45
C SER A 343 4.57 -11.73 25.03
N GLU A 344 4.46 -13.01 24.73
CA GLU A 344 5.45 -14.01 25.13
C GLU A 344 6.83 -13.77 24.48
N CYS A 345 6.89 -13.33 23.22
CA CYS A 345 8.15 -12.95 22.57
C CYS A 345 8.84 -11.80 23.31
N HIS A 346 8.11 -10.74 23.63
CA HIS A 346 8.65 -9.61 24.40
C HIS A 346 9.14 -10.05 25.78
N THR A 347 8.33 -10.83 26.51
CA THR A 347 8.71 -11.33 27.84
C THR A 347 9.95 -12.22 27.77
N ALA A 348 10.04 -13.12 26.79
CA ALA A 348 11.22 -13.96 26.60
C ALA A 348 12.48 -13.14 26.33
N TYR A 349 12.36 -12.07 25.53
CA TYR A 349 13.45 -11.13 25.28
C TYR A 349 13.91 -10.44 26.57
N PHE A 350 13.00 -9.81 27.32
CA PHE A 350 13.36 -9.10 28.54
C PHE A 350 13.94 -10.04 29.60
N VAL A 351 13.41 -11.24 29.75
CA VAL A 351 13.95 -12.26 30.68
C VAL A 351 15.37 -12.65 30.28
N ALA A 352 15.62 -12.92 29.00
CA ALA A 352 16.94 -13.27 28.50
C ALA A 352 17.96 -12.13 28.70
N ARG A 353 17.58 -10.89 28.38
CA ARG A 353 18.45 -9.70 28.55
C ARG A 353 18.71 -9.37 30.01
N LYS A 354 17.66 -9.35 30.85
CA LYS A 354 17.79 -9.09 32.29
C LYS A 354 18.75 -10.06 32.97
N ALA A 355 18.69 -11.35 32.61
CA ALA A 355 19.58 -12.37 33.17
C ALA A 355 21.07 -12.12 32.88
N LEU A 356 21.39 -11.54 31.71
CA LEU A 356 22.76 -11.23 31.31
C LEU A 356 23.26 -9.90 31.89
N ILE A 357 22.37 -8.91 32.04
CA ILE A 357 22.75 -7.54 32.39
C ILE A 357 22.69 -7.28 33.89
N ALA A 358 21.71 -7.83 34.61
CA ALA A 358 21.50 -7.52 36.03
C ALA A 358 22.74 -7.80 36.89
N GLY A 359 23.41 -8.94 36.65
CA GLY A 359 24.65 -9.29 37.36
C GLY A 359 25.81 -8.33 37.06
N ARG A 360 25.96 -7.93 35.78
CA ARG A 360 26.98 -6.95 35.38
C ARG A 360 26.69 -5.59 35.99
N LEU A 361 25.46 -5.10 35.87
CA LEU A 361 25.04 -3.82 36.40
C LEU A 361 25.29 -3.71 37.90
N THR A 362 24.92 -4.75 38.67
CA THR A 362 25.17 -4.79 40.12
C THR A 362 26.67 -4.73 40.44
N ASN A 363 27.52 -5.40 39.65
CA ASN A 363 28.96 -5.37 39.85
C ASN A 363 29.57 -4.01 39.47
N GLU A 364 29.16 -3.42 38.36
CA GLU A 364 29.63 -2.10 37.92
C GLU A 364 29.23 -1.01 38.92
N ILE A 365 27.99 -1.02 39.42
CA ILE A 365 27.55 -0.07 40.45
C ILE A 365 28.40 -0.21 41.72
N ARG A 366 28.70 -1.44 42.16
CA ARG A 366 29.60 -1.69 43.30
C ARG A 366 31.03 -1.22 43.05
N MET A 367 31.53 -1.37 41.82
CA MET A 367 32.88 -0.93 41.43
C MET A 367 32.98 0.60 41.33
N LEU A 368 31.89 1.27 40.97
CA LEU A 368 31.76 2.74 40.94
C LEU A 368 31.67 3.35 42.36
N ASP A 369 31.48 2.53 43.39
CA ASP A 369 31.43 2.93 44.79
C ASP A 369 32.58 2.30 45.63
N PRO A 370 33.86 2.55 45.30
CA PRO A 370 34.98 2.00 46.06
C PRO A 370 35.10 2.75 47.40
N GLY A 371 34.39 2.26 48.42
CA GLY A 371 34.49 2.76 49.79
C GLY A 371 33.54 3.90 50.16
N LYS A 372 32.31 3.93 49.60
CA LYS A 372 31.34 5.02 49.75
C LYS A 372 31.85 6.32 49.13
N SER A 373 32.01 6.32 47.81
CA SER A 373 32.37 7.52 47.05
C SER A 373 31.36 8.64 47.30
N ASP A 374 31.80 9.88 47.05
CA ASP A 374 30.96 11.06 47.21
C ASP A 374 29.67 10.91 46.40
N LEU A 375 28.54 11.36 46.96
CA LEU A 375 27.22 11.18 46.38
C LEU A 375 27.15 11.79 44.97
N VAL A 376 27.81 12.92 44.75
CA VAL A 376 27.84 13.59 43.44
C VAL A 376 28.60 12.76 42.41
N GLU A 377 29.74 12.20 42.79
CA GLU A 377 30.58 11.39 41.90
C GLU A 377 29.87 10.09 41.52
N LEU A 378 29.27 9.41 42.51
CA LEU A 378 28.45 8.22 42.28
C LEU A 378 27.25 8.53 41.37
N THR A 379 26.55 9.64 41.61
CA THR A 379 25.41 10.05 40.77
C THR A 379 25.86 10.32 39.34
N ARG A 380 26.96 11.06 39.15
CA ARG A 380 27.47 11.42 37.82
C ARG A 380 27.93 10.19 37.04
N ALA A 381 28.76 9.34 37.65
CA ALA A 381 29.30 8.16 36.99
C ALA A 381 28.20 7.09 36.80
N GLY A 382 27.40 6.82 37.83
CA GLY A 382 26.32 5.83 37.81
C GLY A 382 25.21 6.19 36.82
N CYS A 383 24.71 7.42 36.84
CA CYS A 383 23.64 7.83 35.91
C CYS A 383 24.15 7.95 34.46
N SER A 384 25.42 8.34 34.24
CA SER A 384 26.04 8.34 32.91
C SER A 384 26.16 6.92 32.35
N TYR A 385 26.63 5.98 33.17
CA TYR A 385 26.70 4.56 32.80
C TYR A 385 25.32 3.99 32.49
N LEU A 386 24.34 4.24 33.37
CA LEU A 386 22.97 3.76 33.21
C LEU A 386 22.29 4.36 31.98
N LYS A 387 22.56 5.63 31.66
CA LYS A 387 22.12 6.27 30.42
C LYS A 387 22.65 5.52 29.20
N GLN A 388 23.95 5.27 29.13
CA GLN A 388 24.55 4.53 28.02
C GLN A 388 23.97 3.11 27.92
N LEU A 389 23.83 2.42 29.05
CA LEU A 389 23.25 1.07 29.10
C LEU A 389 21.80 1.05 28.60
N CYS A 390 20.97 2.00 29.02
CA CYS A 390 19.58 2.11 28.57
C CYS A 390 19.49 2.45 27.08
N MET A 391 20.39 3.30 26.56
CA MET A 391 20.49 3.60 25.13
C MET A 391 20.88 2.36 24.32
N ASP A 392 21.89 1.61 24.75
CA ASP A 392 22.34 0.39 24.07
C ASP A 392 21.25 -0.69 24.06
N GLU A 393 20.52 -0.87 25.18
CA GLU A 393 19.39 -1.80 25.28
C GLU A 393 18.20 -1.37 24.42
N PHE A 394 17.90 -0.07 24.39
CA PHE A 394 16.85 0.49 23.54
C PHE A 394 17.16 0.26 22.05
N ASP A 395 18.38 0.55 21.63
CA ASP A 395 18.84 0.36 20.25
C ASP A 395 18.88 -1.12 19.85
N LEU A 396 19.22 -2.01 20.79
CA LEU A 396 19.17 -3.44 20.54
C LEU A 396 17.73 -3.93 20.40
N TYR A 397 16.82 -3.51 21.29
CA TYR A 397 15.42 -3.90 21.25
C TYR A 397 14.75 -3.48 19.94
N ARG A 398 15.01 -2.25 19.48
CA ARG A 398 14.49 -1.69 18.23
C ARG A 398 14.92 -2.45 16.97
N ARG A 399 16.01 -3.23 17.03
CA ARG A 399 16.42 -4.10 15.92
C ARG A 399 15.53 -5.33 15.76
N PHE A 400 14.78 -5.71 16.80
CA PHE A 400 13.90 -6.89 16.80
C PHE A 400 12.42 -6.51 16.71
N PHE A 401 12.00 -5.46 17.41
CA PHE A 401 10.60 -5.09 17.60
C PHE A 401 10.35 -3.63 17.26
N ASN A 402 9.20 -3.35 16.64
CA ASN A 402 8.68 -1.98 16.48
C ASN A 402 7.57 -1.66 17.50
N SER A 403 7.12 -2.64 18.27
CA SER A 403 6.05 -2.52 19.27
C SER A 403 6.55 -2.77 20.71
N GLY A 404 5.67 -2.60 21.71
CA GLY A 404 5.97 -2.91 23.10
C GLY A 404 6.69 -1.82 23.91
N GLU A 405 6.58 -0.55 23.50
CA GLU A 405 7.24 0.60 24.14
C GLU A 405 7.01 0.65 25.66
N GLU A 406 5.77 0.50 26.13
CA GLU A 406 5.46 0.55 27.57
C GLU A 406 6.14 -0.56 28.40
N ARG A 407 6.37 -1.72 27.79
CA ARG A 407 7.03 -2.85 28.46
C ARG A 407 8.55 -2.64 28.47
N LEU A 408 9.08 -2.04 27.41
CA LEU A 408 10.47 -1.62 27.35
C LEU A 408 10.77 -0.57 28.43
N TYR A 409 9.93 0.45 28.61
CA TYR A 409 10.10 1.43 29.69
C TYR A 409 10.09 0.77 31.07
N ARG A 410 9.15 -0.14 31.36
CA ARG A 410 9.14 -0.90 32.62
C ARG A 410 10.40 -1.75 32.82
N TYR A 411 10.94 -2.33 31.76
CA TYR A 411 12.20 -3.06 31.81
C TYR A 411 13.38 -2.12 32.14
N LEU A 412 13.45 -0.97 31.48
CA LEU A 412 14.50 0.03 31.71
C LEU A 412 14.40 0.66 33.11
N GLU A 413 13.20 0.97 33.60
CA GLU A 413 12.96 1.38 34.99
C GLU A 413 13.50 0.33 35.97
N GLY A 414 13.21 -0.96 35.71
CA GLY A 414 13.75 -2.06 36.50
C GLY A 414 15.27 -2.23 36.41
N LEU A 415 15.96 -1.61 35.44
CA LEU A 415 17.43 -1.49 35.43
C LEU A 415 17.88 -0.27 36.24
N CYS A 416 17.13 0.84 36.19
CA CYS A 416 17.40 2.02 37.00
C CYS A 416 17.25 1.77 38.50
N ASP A 417 16.34 0.88 38.90
CA ASP A 417 16.10 0.51 40.29
C ASP A 417 17.37 0.05 41.03
N TYR A 418 18.30 -0.65 40.35
CA TYR A 418 19.55 -1.09 40.97
C TYR A 418 20.43 0.07 41.43
N LEU A 419 20.47 1.17 40.66
CA LEU A 419 21.20 2.38 41.06
C LEU A 419 20.39 3.18 42.08
N TYR A 420 19.06 3.20 41.94
CA TYR A 420 18.17 3.91 42.86
C TYR A 420 18.23 3.34 44.28
N ASP A 421 18.32 2.03 44.45
CA ASP A 421 18.44 1.37 45.76
C ASP A 421 19.69 1.83 46.53
N ASP A 422 20.79 2.14 45.83
CA ASP A 422 22.04 2.64 46.43
C ASP A 422 22.05 4.18 46.60
N LEU A 423 21.46 4.93 45.66
CA LEU A 423 21.41 6.39 45.71
C LEU A 423 20.38 6.90 46.73
N ARG A 424 19.20 6.28 46.82
CA ARG A 424 18.08 6.78 47.62
C ARG A 424 18.44 6.94 49.10
N PRO A 425 19.06 5.96 49.79
CA PRO A 425 19.46 6.12 51.19
C PRO A 425 20.46 7.26 51.38
N ARG A 426 21.38 7.48 50.43
CA ARG A 426 22.37 8.57 50.51
C ARG A 426 21.71 9.93 50.34
N ILE A 427 20.87 10.08 49.32
CA ILE A 427 20.09 11.31 49.10
C ILE A 427 19.28 11.65 50.37
N LEU A 428 18.55 10.67 50.92
CA LEU A 428 17.71 10.89 52.10
C LEU A 428 18.47 11.22 53.39
N HIS A 429 19.76 10.85 53.51
CA HIS A 429 20.57 11.15 54.70
C HIS A 429 21.52 12.34 54.50
N GLU A 430 21.72 12.82 53.27
CA GLU A 430 22.63 13.91 52.97
C GLU A 430 22.27 15.19 53.78
N PRO A 431 23.23 15.74 54.54
CA PRO A 431 23.03 16.98 55.30
C PRO A 431 23.39 18.24 54.51
N GLN A 432 24.25 18.16 53.49
CA GLN A 432 24.78 19.32 52.79
C GLN A 432 23.87 19.77 51.65
N LEU A 433 23.48 21.05 51.65
CA LEU A 433 22.62 21.63 50.61
C LEU A 433 23.33 21.73 49.25
N THR A 434 24.63 22.06 49.26
CA THR A 434 25.46 22.17 48.05
C THR A 434 25.53 20.86 47.29
N VAL A 435 25.76 19.75 48.00
CA VAL A 435 25.82 18.39 47.44
C VAL A 435 24.49 18.01 46.79
N LEU A 436 23.36 18.30 47.44
CA LEU A 436 22.02 18.04 46.88
C LEU A 436 21.74 18.86 45.61
N CYS A 437 22.18 20.12 45.56
CA CYS A 437 22.09 20.94 44.35
C CYS A 437 22.96 20.37 43.23
N GLU A 438 24.19 19.95 43.52
CA GLU A 438 25.06 19.31 42.53
C GLU A 438 24.44 18.02 41.97
N VAL A 439 23.85 17.18 42.83
CA VAL A 439 23.07 16.00 42.39
C VAL A 439 21.94 16.40 41.45
N CYS A 440 21.16 17.43 41.79
CA CYS A 440 20.08 17.93 40.94
C CYS A 440 20.62 18.45 39.59
N THR A 441 21.71 19.22 39.58
CA THR A 441 22.33 19.69 38.32
C THR A 441 22.77 18.55 37.43
N VAL A 442 23.38 17.50 37.99
CA VAL A 442 23.84 16.33 37.24
C VAL A 442 22.66 15.59 36.63
N LEU A 443 21.60 15.35 37.41
CA LEU A 443 20.40 14.67 36.94
C LEU A 443 19.70 15.47 35.84
N GLN A 444 19.49 16.78 36.04
CA GLN A 444 18.90 17.67 35.03
C GLN A 444 19.75 17.74 33.77
N ALA A 445 21.08 17.82 33.87
CA ALA A 445 21.98 17.82 32.71
C ALA A 445 21.83 16.53 31.88
N LEU A 446 21.76 15.37 32.54
CA LEU A 446 21.57 14.09 31.86
C LEU A 446 20.20 13.98 31.16
N MET A 447 19.17 14.60 31.73
CA MET A 447 17.80 14.65 31.20
C MET A 447 17.62 15.66 30.05
N VAL A 448 18.30 16.82 30.10
CA VAL A 448 18.19 17.88 29.09
C VAL A 448 18.94 17.54 27.81
N LEU A 449 20.04 16.79 27.90
CA LEU A 449 20.79 16.29 26.72
C LEU A 449 19.95 15.40 25.79
N ASP A 450 18.73 15.02 26.18
CA ASP A 450 17.82 14.18 25.40
C ASP A 450 16.67 14.97 24.75
N VAL A 451 16.57 16.28 24.98
CA VAL A 451 15.60 17.16 24.31
C VAL A 451 16.15 17.50 22.92
N PRO A 452 15.51 17.07 21.81
CA PRO A 452 15.82 17.66 20.53
C PRO A 452 15.40 19.13 20.56
N SER A 453 16.27 20.03 20.12
CA SER A 453 15.84 21.33 19.59
C SER A 453 14.66 21.06 18.66
N THR A 454 13.46 21.44 19.10
CA THR A 454 12.22 21.35 18.34
C THR A 454 12.31 22.34 17.20
N TYR A 455 12.99 21.97 16.13
CA TYR A 455 12.68 22.49 14.81
C TYR A 455 11.59 21.57 14.24
N PRO A 456 10.38 22.08 13.97
CA PRO A 456 9.41 21.32 13.21
C PRO A 456 9.97 21.14 11.80
N HIS A 457 10.49 19.95 11.50
CA HIS A 457 10.80 19.57 10.13
C HIS A 457 9.49 19.47 9.36
N ASN A 458 9.24 20.51 8.58
CA ASN A 458 8.25 20.58 7.52
C ASN A 458 8.58 19.48 6.49
N PRO A 459 7.68 18.53 6.17
CA PRO A 459 7.95 17.52 5.17
C PRO A 459 7.66 18.12 3.79
N THR A 460 8.53 19.01 3.33
CA THR A 460 8.56 19.48 1.94
C THR A 460 10.01 19.79 1.61
N SER A 461 10.67 18.81 0.97
CA SER A 461 11.76 18.96 -0.01
C SER A 461 12.80 17.83 0.16
N ALA A 462 12.53 16.70 -0.48
CA ALA A 462 13.59 15.85 -1.01
C ALA A 462 13.24 15.58 -2.48
N SER A 463 13.73 16.47 -3.33
CA SER A 463 13.90 16.23 -4.75
C SER A 463 14.94 15.13 -4.94
N SER A 464 14.52 13.98 -5.45
CA SER A 464 15.37 13.11 -6.25
C SER A 464 14.67 12.90 -7.58
N SER A 465 15.23 13.54 -8.59
CA SER A 465 15.09 13.22 -10.00
C SER A 465 15.21 11.72 -10.24
N ASP A 466 14.19 11.14 -10.85
CA ASP A 466 14.35 10.16 -11.92
C ASP A 466 13.15 10.29 -12.85
N GLU A 467 13.43 10.69 -14.07
CA GLU A 467 12.51 10.61 -15.19
C GLU A 467 12.37 9.13 -15.57
N ASP A 468 11.15 8.60 -15.57
CA ASP A 468 10.78 7.61 -16.58
C ASP A 468 9.28 7.69 -16.86
N LEU A 469 8.98 8.24 -18.03
CA LEU A 469 7.66 8.32 -18.63
C LEU A 469 7.27 6.92 -19.14
N THR A 470 6.24 6.31 -18.55
CA THR A 470 5.48 5.27 -19.26
C THR A 470 3.99 5.61 -19.23
N LEU A 471 3.51 5.94 -20.43
CA LEU A 471 2.10 6.09 -20.78
C LEU A 471 1.39 4.74 -20.57
N LEU A 472 0.41 4.71 -19.68
CA LEU A 472 -0.61 3.65 -19.67
C LEU A 472 -1.81 4.13 -20.49
N PRO A 473 -2.33 3.32 -21.42
CA PRO A 473 -3.58 3.62 -22.09
C PRO A 473 -4.75 3.35 -21.12
N SER A 474 -5.63 4.34 -21.03
CA SER A 474 -6.97 4.18 -20.49
C SER A 474 -7.80 3.38 -21.48
N ASP A 475 -8.26 2.19 -21.08
CA ASP A 475 -9.45 1.57 -21.68
C ASP A 475 -10.30 0.95 -20.56
N ASP A 476 -11.55 1.37 -20.56
CA ASP A 476 -12.66 0.92 -19.72
C ASP A 476 -12.98 -0.57 -19.94
N MET A 477 -13.33 -1.30 -18.87
CA MET A 477 -14.60 -2.05 -18.82
C MET A 477 -14.83 -2.66 -17.43
N HIS A 478 -16.06 -2.54 -16.94
CA HIS A 478 -16.54 -3.09 -15.67
C HIS A 478 -16.12 -4.55 -15.45
N SER A 479 -15.23 -4.79 -14.48
CA SER A 479 -15.10 -6.10 -13.83
C SER A 479 -15.60 -5.98 -12.39
N HIS A 480 -16.57 -6.82 -12.04
CA HIS A 480 -17.06 -6.93 -10.67
C HIS A 480 -15.89 -7.24 -9.73
N PRO A 481 -15.80 -6.59 -8.55
CA PRO A 481 -14.63 -6.66 -7.67
C PRO A 481 -14.40 -8.03 -6.99
N HIS A 482 -15.21 -9.05 -7.27
CA HIS A 482 -15.24 -10.29 -6.47
C HIS A 482 -14.46 -11.48 -7.06
N ASP A 483 -14.16 -11.52 -8.37
CA ASP A 483 -13.57 -12.71 -9.03
C ASP A 483 -12.10 -12.50 -9.46
N ARG A 484 -11.26 -12.08 -8.52
CA ARG A 484 -9.80 -12.04 -8.69
C ARG A 484 -9.16 -13.29 -8.10
N THR A 485 -8.31 -13.98 -8.88
CA THR A 485 -7.55 -15.17 -8.43
C THR A 485 -6.64 -14.83 -7.25
N ILE A 486 -6.27 -15.83 -6.44
CA ILE A 486 -5.37 -15.64 -5.29
C ILE A 486 -4.06 -14.96 -5.74
N ALA A 487 -3.51 -15.39 -6.89
CA ALA A 487 -2.32 -14.79 -7.48
C ALA A 487 -2.49 -13.29 -7.79
N SER A 488 -3.64 -12.87 -8.34
CA SER A 488 -3.90 -11.45 -8.64
C SER A 488 -4.10 -10.61 -7.38
N ARG A 489 -4.70 -11.18 -6.32
CA ARG A 489 -4.83 -10.52 -5.01
C ARG A 489 -3.47 -10.38 -4.35
N LEU A 490 -2.61 -11.40 -4.39
CA LEU A 490 -1.22 -11.32 -3.93
C LEU A 490 -0.43 -10.26 -4.69
N ILE A 491 -0.55 -10.17 -6.02
CA ILE A 491 0.10 -9.12 -6.82
C ILE A 491 -0.40 -7.73 -6.40
N SER A 492 -1.70 -7.57 -6.11
CA SER A 492 -2.22 -6.32 -5.58
C SER A 492 -1.73 -6.02 -4.17
N PHE A 493 -1.54 -7.04 -3.33
CA PHE A 493 -1.01 -6.90 -1.98
C PHE A 493 0.49 -6.54 -1.99
N VAL A 494 1.25 -7.13 -2.91
CA VAL A 494 2.67 -6.84 -3.12
C VAL A 494 2.87 -5.48 -3.83
N GLY A 495 1.94 -5.09 -4.71
CA GLY A 495 1.98 -3.82 -5.46
C GLY A 495 1.40 -2.60 -4.74
N ALA A 496 0.45 -2.80 -3.82
CA ALA A 496 -0.15 -1.73 -2.99
C ALA A 496 0.32 -1.76 -1.53
N GLY A 497 1.04 -2.81 -1.12
CA GLY A 497 1.66 -2.97 0.18
C GLY A 497 3.13 -2.55 0.18
N GLY A 498 3.39 -1.25 -0.01
CA GLY A 498 4.52 -0.68 0.73
C GLY A 498 4.31 -1.03 2.22
N PRO A 499 5.36 -1.40 2.98
CA PRO A 499 5.18 -1.81 4.37
C PRO A 499 4.36 -0.72 5.04
N GLN A 500 3.16 -1.04 5.53
CA GLN A 500 2.48 -0.17 6.46
C GLN A 500 3.46 -0.05 7.63
N THR A 501 4.19 1.06 7.63
CA THR A 501 5.30 1.28 8.54
C THR A 501 4.67 1.39 9.92
N ALA A 502 4.70 0.28 10.66
CA ALA A 502 4.49 0.30 12.09
C ALA A 502 5.30 1.48 12.60
N LYS A 503 4.62 2.44 13.25
CA LYS A 503 5.25 3.69 13.68
C LYS A 503 6.53 3.31 14.41
N PRO A 504 7.71 3.74 13.92
CA PRO A 504 8.95 3.36 14.57
C PRO A 504 8.91 3.79 16.03
N LEU A 505 9.45 2.97 16.93
CA LEU A 505 9.56 3.29 18.35
C LEU A 505 10.07 4.72 18.53
N ARG A 506 9.43 5.50 19.42
CA ARG A 506 9.84 6.87 19.72
C ARG A 506 11.24 6.89 20.32
N ARG A 507 11.95 8.02 20.25
CA ARG A 507 13.28 8.14 20.87
C ARG A 507 13.15 7.89 22.38
N LEU A 508 14.16 7.25 22.97
CA LEU A 508 14.23 7.04 24.42
C LEU A 508 14.21 8.38 25.15
N HIS A 509 13.27 8.54 26.08
CA HIS A 509 13.21 9.69 26.98
C HIS A 509 13.81 9.32 28.33
N ILE A 510 15.12 9.57 28.55
CA ILE A 510 15.79 9.30 29.85
C ILE A 510 15.13 10.08 30.99
N SER A 511 14.47 11.21 30.68
CA SER A 511 13.76 12.02 31.65
C SER A 511 12.72 11.21 32.41
N HIS A 512 12.02 10.29 31.75
CA HIS A 512 11.03 9.45 32.41
C HIS A 512 11.69 8.51 33.45
N LEU A 513 12.86 7.97 33.10
CA LEU A 513 13.58 6.98 33.91
C LEU A 513 14.25 7.58 35.15
N LEU A 514 14.72 8.83 35.08
CA LEU A 514 15.41 9.51 36.19
C LEU A 514 14.50 10.40 37.03
N GLN A 515 13.23 10.58 36.63
CA GLN A 515 12.30 11.50 37.28
C GLN A 515 12.11 11.21 38.77
N MET A 516 12.04 9.93 39.16
CA MET A 516 11.84 9.54 40.56
C MET A 516 13.03 9.95 41.44
N ILE A 517 14.26 9.77 40.94
CA ILE A 517 15.49 10.11 41.67
C ILE A 517 15.59 11.63 41.84
N LEU A 518 15.28 12.37 40.77
CA LEU A 518 15.27 13.83 40.80
C LEU A 518 14.23 14.36 41.80
N GLN A 519 13.02 13.80 41.80
CA GLN A 519 11.96 14.24 42.71
C GLN A 519 12.32 14.00 44.19
N ASP A 520 12.97 12.89 44.52
CA ASP A 520 13.44 12.63 45.87
C ASP A 520 14.57 13.60 46.30
N ALA A 521 15.50 13.90 45.38
CA ALA A 521 16.56 14.88 45.62
C ALA A 521 15.99 16.29 45.83
N GLU A 522 15.06 16.74 44.99
CA GLU A 522 14.37 18.04 45.10
C GLU A 522 13.57 18.14 46.42
N THR A 523 12.84 17.08 46.77
CA THR A 523 12.05 17.03 48.02
C THR A 523 12.97 17.12 49.24
N ARG A 524 14.09 16.40 49.22
CA ARG A 524 15.09 16.46 50.29
C ARG A 524 15.75 17.84 50.38
N LEU A 525 16.12 18.41 49.23
CA LEU A 525 16.70 19.75 49.13
C LEU A 525 15.77 20.79 49.76
N PHE A 526 14.47 20.72 49.46
CA PHE A 526 13.45 21.59 50.03
C PHE A 526 13.40 21.50 51.57
N PHE A 527 13.23 20.29 52.13
CA PHE A 527 13.16 20.14 53.59
C PHE A 527 14.45 20.55 54.30
N LYS A 528 15.62 20.33 53.67
CA LYS A 528 16.90 20.76 54.23
C LYS A 528 17.09 22.26 54.17
N ALA A 529 16.72 22.91 53.07
CA ALA A 529 16.71 24.36 53.00
C ALA A 529 15.83 24.98 54.09
N GLN A 530 14.63 24.45 54.30
CA GLN A 530 13.73 24.90 55.36
C GLN A 530 14.35 24.74 56.76
N ALA A 531 15.00 23.61 57.03
CA ALA A 531 15.70 23.39 58.30
C ALA A 531 16.87 24.37 58.51
N VAL A 532 17.64 24.68 57.45
CA VAL A 532 18.73 25.67 57.50
C VAL A 532 18.18 27.07 57.72
N ILE A 533 17.08 27.46 57.07
CA ILE A 533 16.41 28.75 57.32
C ILE A 533 15.97 28.86 58.80
N GLN A 534 15.40 27.79 59.37
CA GLN A 534 15.01 27.80 60.78
C GLN A 534 16.22 27.90 61.71
N ALA A 535 17.29 27.14 61.47
CA ALA A 535 18.46 27.14 62.33
C ALA A 535 19.30 28.43 62.20
N GLU A 536 19.59 28.88 60.98
CA GLU A 536 20.54 29.96 60.70
C GLU A 536 19.91 31.34 60.55
N ILE A 537 18.59 31.47 60.42
CA ILE A 537 17.89 32.76 60.31
C ILE A 537 16.94 32.98 61.49
N ARG A 538 16.04 32.02 61.76
CA ARG A 538 15.03 32.16 62.82
C ARG A 538 15.62 32.09 64.22
N HIS A 539 16.52 31.14 64.45
CA HIS A 539 17.16 30.90 65.75
C HIS A 539 18.60 31.38 65.82
N PHE A 540 19.00 32.28 64.92
CA PHE A 540 20.33 32.86 64.90
C PHE A 540 20.58 33.69 66.16
N SER A 541 21.65 33.36 66.90
CA SER A 541 22.10 34.12 68.06
C SER A 541 23.26 35.03 67.65
N PRO A 542 23.10 36.37 67.67
CA PRO A 542 24.16 37.30 67.26
C PRO A 542 25.37 37.20 68.20
N ALA A 543 26.58 37.05 67.66
CA ALA A 543 27.81 37.22 68.44
C ALA A 543 28.12 38.71 68.66
N LYS A 544 28.98 39.04 69.65
CA LYS A 544 29.41 40.44 69.89
C LYS A 544 30.04 41.09 68.65
N VAL A 545 30.73 40.29 67.83
CA VAL A 545 31.31 40.75 66.56
C VAL A 545 30.22 41.06 65.53
N ASP A 546 29.09 40.35 65.55
CA ASP A 546 27.96 40.56 64.63
C ASP A 546 27.13 41.81 64.96
N LEU A 547 27.30 42.36 66.16
CA LEU A 547 26.63 43.57 66.64
C LEU A 547 27.50 44.83 66.51
N ASP A 548 28.74 44.71 66.01
CA ASP A 548 29.74 45.79 65.95
C ASP A 548 29.48 46.80 64.81
N TYR A 549 28.28 47.38 64.83
CA TYR A 549 27.85 48.48 63.98
C TYR A 549 27.86 49.77 64.79
N PRO A 550 28.48 50.87 64.30
CA PRO A 550 28.93 51.11 62.92
C PRO A 550 30.39 50.74 62.58
N GLN A 551 31.20 50.23 63.53
CA GLN A 551 32.65 50.07 63.34
C GLN A 551 33.02 49.15 62.16
N LYS A 552 32.25 48.08 61.93
CA LYS A 552 32.40 47.22 60.74
C LYS A 552 32.33 47.97 59.41
N LEU A 553 31.43 48.95 59.30
CA LEU A 553 31.25 49.75 58.07
C LEU A 553 32.41 50.73 57.87
N ILE A 554 32.91 51.31 58.97
CA ILE A 554 34.03 52.25 58.95
C ILE A 554 35.33 51.52 58.60
N ALA A 555 35.56 50.34 59.18
CA ALA A 555 36.70 49.49 58.87
C ALA A 555 36.70 49.06 57.40
N PHE A 556 35.55 48.59 56.88
CA PHE A 556 35.41 48.21 55.48
C PHE A 556 35.64 49.39 54.51
N ARG A 557 35.12 50.58 54.85
CA ARG A 557 35.35 51.79 54.04
C ARG A 557 36.82 52.19 54.05
N LYS A 558 37.51 52.09 55.19
CA LYS A 558 38.94 52.41 55.32
C LYS A 558 39.81 51.43 54.54
N GLU A 559 39.50 50.14 54.60
CA GLU A 559 40.18 49.09 53.83
C GLU A 559 40.02 49.27 52.31
N ARG A 560 38.87 49.77 51.86
CA ARG A 560 38.65 50.11 50.45
C ARG A 560 39.44 51.35 50.01
N LEU A 561 39.65 52.32 50.90
CA LEU A 561 40.49 53.50 50.65
C LEU A 561 42.00 53.18 50.63
N ASP A 562 42.46 52.14 51.34
CA ASP A 562 43.88 51.75 51.42
C ASP A 562 44.35 50.82 50.26
N LYS A 563 43.44 50.36 49.38
CA LYS A 563 43.82 49.59 48.17
C LYS A 563 44.33 50.55 47.08
N PRO A 564 45.59 50.41 46.58
CA PRO A 564 46.11 51.29 45.55
C PRO A 564 45.55 50.87 44.19
N GLY A 565 44.52 51.57 43.70
CA GLY A 565 44.01 51.37 42.34
C GLY A 565 42.65 51.97 42.00
N GLU A 566 41.78 52.31 42.96
CA GLU A 566 40.51 53.00 42.67
C GLU A 566 40.64 54.48 43.06
N THR A 567 40.49 55.37 42.08
CA THR A 567 40.48 56.82 42.24
C THR A 567 39.48 57.28 43.29
N PRO A 568 39.82 58.25 44.17
CA PRO A 568 38.90 58.78 45.16
C PRO A 568 37.92 59.75 44.47
N GLU A 569 36.73 59.26 44.10
CA GLU A 569 35.64 60.18 43.75
C GLU A 569 35.09 60.86 45.01
N SER A 570 34.86 62.15 44.86
CA SER A 570 34.58 63.13 45.89
C SER A 570 33.28 62.83 46.67
N PRO A 571 33.17 63.14 47.97
CA PRO A 571 32.12 62.58 48.83
C PRO A 571 30.69 63.18 48.69
N LEU A 572 30.36 63.97 47.67
CA LEU A 572 29.20 64.88 47.77
C LEU A 572 28.26 65.01 46.55
N ASP A 573 28.43 64.27 45.45
CA ASP A 573 27.54 64.45 44.27
C ASP A 573 27.01 63.15 43.63
N GLY A 574 27.19 61.98 44.28
CA GLY A 574 26.65 60.72 43.78
C GLY A 574 25.12 60.69 43.86
N SER A 575 24.46 60.41 42.74
CA SER A 575 23.01 60.16 42.69
C SER A 575 22.64 59.10 43.73
N THR A 576 21.44 59.21 44.33
CA THR A 576 20.91 58.18 45.24
C THR A 576 20.96 56.77 44.64
N ASP A 577 20.95 56.69 43.32
CA ASP A 577 21.03 55.44 42.55
C ASP A 577 22.44 54.81 42.56
N GLU A 578 23.52 55.59 42.50
CA GLU A 578 24.91 55.07 42.56
C GLU A 578 25.26 54.54 43.96
N LEU A 579 24.75 55.20 45.00
CA LEU A 579 24.84 54.71 46.37
C LEU A 579 24.07 53.40 46.54
N PHE A 580 22.92 53.26 45.88
CA PHE A 580 22.09 52.05 45.94
C PHE A 580 22.71 50.87 45.18
N GLU A 581 23.35 51.12 44.03
CA GLU A 581 24.14 50.11 43.31
C GLU A 581 25.36 49.64 44.13
N THR A 582 26.07 50.54 44.80
CA THR A 582 27.22 50.17 45.66
C THR A 582 26.80 49.46 46.95
N LEU A 583 25.60 49.73 47.48
CA LEU A 583 25.01 49.04 48.64
C LEU A 583 24.59 47.60 48.33
N SER A 584 24.25 47.33 47.08
CA SER A 584 23.68 46.07 46.60
C SER A 584 24.68 45.22 45.81
N SER A 585 25.81 45.81 45.41
CA SER A 585 26.92 45.10 44.75
C SER A 585 27.45 43.95 45.61
N ARG A 586 27.77 42.82 44.96
CA ARG A 586 28.37 41.62 45.57
C ARG A 586 29.65 41.94 46.35
N ASP A 587 30.32 43.05 46.04
CA ASP A 587 31.52 43.49 46.73
C ASP A 587 31.26 43.99 48.17
N SER A 588 30.02 44.34 48.51
CA SER A 588 29.62 44.79 49.85
C SER A 588 29.14 43.68 50.78
N MET A 589 29.05 42.44 50.28
CA MET A 589 28.67 41.22 51.04
C MET A 589 29.26 41.14 52.45
N PRO A 590 30.57 41.35 52.69
CA PRO A 590 31.15 41.24 54.04
C PRO A 590 30.60 42.26 55.06
N THR A 591 29.92 43.32 54.61
CA THR A 591 29.28 44.31 55.48
C THR A 591 27.85 43.94 55.87
N TRP A 592 27.25 42.96 55.19
CA TRP A 592 25.88 42.54 55.45
C TRP A 592 25.79 41.72 56.73
N TYR A 593 24.66 41.85 57.41
CA TYR A 593 24.37 41.04 58.58
C TYR A 593 24.30 39.53 58.21
N PRO A 594 24.85 38.61 59.01
CA PRO A 594 24.97 37.20 58.65
C PRO A 594 23.67 36.52 58.20
N THR A 595 22.52 36.85 58.80
CA THR A 595 21.24 36.25 58.40
C THR A 595 20.79 36.69 57.00
N VAL A 596 21.16 37.90 56.57
CA VAL A 596 20.89 38.42 55.22
C VAL A 596 21.81 37.76 54.19
N GLN A 597 23.08 37.54 54.53
CA GLN A 597 24.02 36.79 53.68
C GLN A 597 23.56 35.34 53.47
N LYS A 598 23.16 34.66 54.56
CA LYS A 598 22.68 33.27 54.51
C LYS A 598 21.37 33.15 53.73
N LEU A 599 20.44 34.08 53.92
CA LEU A 599 19.19 34.13 53.14
C LEU A 599 19.47 34.24 51.64
N HIS A 600 20.34 35.18 51.23
CA HIS A 600 20.71 35.34 49.83
C HIS A 600 21.31 34.06 49.24
N TRP A 601 22.24 33.44 49.96
CA TRP A 601 22.86 32.19 49.54
C TRP A 601 21.82 31.08 49.33
N ILE A 602 20.95 30.82 50.31
CA ILE A 602 19.93 29.76 50.24
C ILE A 602 18.95 30.00 49.07
N LEU A 603 18.45 31.22 48.91
CA LEU A 603 17.50 31.55 47.85
C LEU A 603 18.13 31.49 46.46
N SER A 604 19.39 31.92 46.33
CA SER A 604 20.12 31.81 45.06
C SER A 604 20.32 30.37 44.62
N LEU A 605 20.44 29.45 45.59
CA LEU A 605 20.66 28.02 45.33
C LEU A 605 19.35 27.31 44.97
N LEU A 606 18.24 27.63 45.64
CA LEU A 606 16.95 26.93 45.44
C LEU A 606 16.19 27.35 44.20
N HIS A 607 16.46 28.56 43.70
CA HIS A 607 15.76 29.13 42.55
C HIS A 607 15.81 28.22 41.30
N ASP A 608 16.93 27.52 41.08
CA ASP A 608 17.14 26.75 39.85
C ASP A 608 16.61 25.30 39.94
N PHE A 609 16.25 24.80 41.13
CA PHE A 609 15.90 23.38 41.36
C PHE A 609 14.48 23.14 41.89
N VAL A 610 13.79 24.18 42.37
CA VAL A 610 12.47 24.04 43.00
C VAL A 610 11.39 24.61 42.09
N LYS A 611 10.20 23.98 42.09
CA LYS A 611 9.03 24.48 41.35
C LYS A 611 8.73 25.93 41.75
N PRO A 612 8.40 26.83 40.80
CA PRO A 612 8.25 28.27 41.07
C PRO A 612 7.26 28.60 42.20
N ALA A 613 6.12 27.90 42.25
CA ALA A 613 5.12 28.12 43.30
C ALA A 613 5.64 27.79 44.71
N ILE A 614 6.37 26.67 44.84
CA ILE A 614 6.92 26.22 46.12
C ILE A 614 8.08 27.12 46.56
N PHE A 615 8.89 27.57 45.59
CA PHE A 615 9.95 28.53 45.84
C PHE A 615 9.40 29.87 46.35
N ASP A 616 8.32 30.38 45.76
CA ASP A 616 7.70 31.64 46.17
C ASP A 616 7.23 31.60 47.63
N ASP A 617 6.53 30.54 48.02
CA ASP A 617 6.06 30.37 49.40
C ASP A 617 7.23 30.32 50.39
N MET A 618 8.28 29.57 50.06
CA MET A 618 9.48 29.45 50.89
C MET A 618 10.27 30.75 50.96
N ALA A 619 10.43 31.47 49.84
CA ALA A 619 11.13 32.74 49.80
C ALA A 619 10.42 33.79 50.66
N ASN A 620 9.09 33.86 50.57
CA ASN A 620 8.27 34.75 51.40
C ASN A 620 8.43 34.45 52.90
N ASP A 621 8.40 33.18 53.29
CA ASP A 621 8.58 32.78 54.70
C ASP A 621 10.00 33.10 55.21
N ALA A 622 11.03 32.80 54.39
CA ALA A 622 12.42 33.06 54.72
C ALA A 622 12.71 34.56 54.89
N ILE A 623 12.15 35.40 54.01
CA ILE A 623 12.28 36.86 54.06
C ILE A 623 11.54 37.44 55.27
N SER A 624 10.32 36.99 55.53
CA SER A 624 9.55 37.39 56.70
C SER A 624 10.31 37.08 57.99
N THR A 625 10.89 35.89 58.07
CA THR A 625 11.73 35.44 59.19
C THR A 625 13.01 36.27 59.32
N CYS A 626 13.68 36.57 58.20
CA CYS A 626 14.87 37.43 58.20
C CYS A 626 14.55 38.86 58.64
N ARG A 627 13.40 39.41 58.22
CA ARG A 627 12.92 40.72 58.68
C ARG A 627 12.71 40.74 60.20
N GLN A 628 12.10 39.70 60.77
CA GLN A 628 11.92 39.59 62.23
C GLN A 628 13.27 39.53 62.96
N SER A 629 14.22 38.75 62.42
CA SER A 629 15.59 38.68 62.94
C SER A 629 16.27 40.07 62.94
N LEU A 630 16.17 40.82 61.83
CA LEU A 630 16.74 42.17 61.71
C LEU A 630 16.13 43.17 62.70
N ILE A 631 14.82 43.12 62.93
CA ILE A 631 14.13 43.98 63.90
C ILE A 631 14.63 43.67 65.32
N SER A 632 14.73 42.39 65.68
CA SER A 632 15.25 41.97 66.99
C SER A 632 16.70 42.39 67.19
N THR A 633 17.54 42.25 66.16
CA THR A 633 18.96 42.63 66.20
C THR A 633 19.12 44.16 66.28
N ALA A 634 18.31 44.94 65.57
CA ALA A 634 18.34 46.40 65.67
C ALA A 634 18.10 46.89 67.10
N GLN A 635 17.18 46.25 67.84
CA GLN A 635 16.96 46.56 69.25
C GLN A 635 18.22 46.26 70.10
N LEU A 636 18.91 45.15 69.84
CA LEU A 636 20.16 44.79 70.53
C LEU A 636 21.29 45.78 70.21
N VAL A 637 21.44 46.21 68.95
CA VAL A 637 22.42 47.24 68.56
C VAL A 637 22.12 48.58 69.25
N GLY A 638 20.84 48.94 69.38
CA GLY A 638 20.41 50.14 70.09
C GLY A 638 20.79 50.14 71.58
N THR A 639 20.87 48.97 72.20
CA THR A 639 21.35 48.84 73.59
C THR A 639 22.87 48.95 73.75
N GLN A 640 23.65 48.71 72.69
CA GLN A 640 25.12 48.70 72.73
C GLN A 640 25.78 49.98 72.20
N SER A 641 25.23 50.56 71.12
CA SER A 641 25.82 51.69 70.41
C SER A 641 24.99 52.97 70.62
N SER A 642 23.90 53.12 69.87
CA SER A 642 23.01 54.30 69.88
C SER A 642 21.69 53.97 69.20
N ASP A 643 20.59 54.62 69.61
CA ASP A 643 19.27 54.48 68.95
C ASP A 643 19.30 54.95 67.49
N GLN A 644 20.16 55.94 67.16
CA GLN A 644 20.33 56.40 65.78
C GLN A 644 21.04 55.34 64.92
N ASP A 645 22.07 54.68 65.46
CA ASP A 645 22.82 53.62 64.76
C ASP A 645 21.95 52.37 64.55
N ALA A 646 21.06 52.05 65.50
CA ALA A 646 20.09 50.97 65.36
C ALA A 646 19.10 51.19 64.20
N ARG A 647 18.57 52.41 64.07
CA ARG A 647 17.66 52.77 62.97
C ARG A 647 18.38 52.75 61.62
N LEU A 648 19.61 53.27 61.55
CA LEU A 648 20.43 53.24 60.33
C LEU A 648 20.81 51.81 59.93
N PHE A 649 21.14 50.95 60.89
CA PHE A 649 21.37 49.53 60.67
C PHE A 649 20.13 48.86 60.05
N LEU A 650 18.94 49.09 60.62
CA LEU A 650 17.71 48.49 60.14
C LEU A 650 17.36 48.97 58.72
N VAL A 651 17.43 50.28 58.46
CA VAL A 651 17.14 50.85 57.13
C VAL A 651 18.08 50.28 56.07
N ARG A 652 19.39 50.21 56.35
CA ARG A 652 20.36 49.62 55.42
C ARG A 652 20.00 48.18 55.06
N HIS A 653 19.75 47.33 56.04
CA HIS A 653 19.53 45.90 55.80
C HIS A 653 18.15 45.60 55.20
N LEU A 654 17.14 46.43 55.45
CA LEU A 654 15.84 46.33 54.77
C LEU A 654 15.94 46.75 53.29
N LEU A 655 16.74 47.78 52.98
CA LEU A 655 17.00 48.17 51.59
C LEU A 655 17.74 47.06 50.82
N VAL A 656 18.74 46.42 51.45
CA VAL A 656 19.42 45.25 50.88
C VAL A 656 18.45 44.09 50.65
N LEU A 657 17.56 43.81 51.62
CA LEU A 657 16.56 42.75 51.49
C LEU A 657 15.56 43.01 50.36
N LYS A 658 15.13 44.27 50.19
CA LYS A 658 14.27 44.72 49.09
C LYS A 658 14.97 44.55 47.73
N GLU A 659 16.26 44.84 47.65
CA GLU A 659 16.96 44.71 46.37
C GLU A 659 17.24 43.24 46.01
N MET A 660 17.57 42.39 46.99
CA MET A 660 17.65 40.95 46.78
C MET A 660 16.35 40.37 46.22
N ALA A 661 15.22 40.81 46.76
CA ALA A 661 13.90 40.45 46.27
C ALA A 661 13.68 40.85 44.81
N ASN A 662 14.05 42.08 44.46
CA ASN A 662 13.97 42.58 43.09
C ASN A 662 14.85 41.77 42.14
N ILE A 663 16.09 41.47 42.52
CA ILE A 663 17.05 40.70 41.69
C ILE A 663 16.52 39.28 41.42
N LEU A 664 15.99 38.60 42.45
CA LEU A 664 15.42 37.26 42.28
C LEU A 664 14.16 37.30 41.42
N SER A 665 13.33 38.34 41.55
CA SER A 665 12.16 38.56 40.69
C SER A 665 12.53 38.90 39.24
N ALA A 666 13.60 39.69 39.03
CA ALA A 666 14.07 40.08 37.71
C ALA A 666 14.73 38.92 36.96
N LYS A 667 15.55 38.11 37.65
CA LYS A 667 16.14 36.88 37.11
C LYS A 667 15.06 35.91 36.62
N ARG A 668 13.92 35.85 37.31
CA ARG A 668 12.73 35.10 36.90
C ARG A 668 12.04 35.68 35.67
N ALA A 669 11.87 37.00 35.59
CA ALA A 669 11.25 37.67 34.44
C ALA A 669 12.05 37.41 33.15
N GLY A 670 13.39 37.42 33.22
CA GLY A 670 14.27 37.09 32.09
C GLY A 670 14.23 35.62 31.63
N ILE A 671 13.91 34.69 32.52
CA ILE A 671 13.75 33.26 32.18
C ILE A 671 12.37 33.01 31.53
N GLN A 672 11.32 33.70 31.96
CA GLN A 672 10.00 33.60 31.32
C GLN A 672 10.00 34.16 29.90
N THR A 673 10.74 35.24 29.62
CA THR A 673 10.86 35.80 28.26
C THR A 673 11.54 34.84 27.28
N HIS A 674 12.51 34.04 27.75
CA HIS A 674 13.22 33.06 26.93
C HIS A 674 12.40 31.80 26.59
N VAL A 675 11.40 31.46 27.41
CA VAL A 675 10.49 30.33 27.15
C VAL A 675 9.33 30.73 26.22
N SER A 676 9.00 32.03 26.14
CA SER A 676 7.93 32.56 25.28
C SER A 676 8.36 33.00 23.87
N GLU A 677 9.63 32.92 23.51
CA GLU A 677 10.09 33.16 22.12
C GLU A 677 9.91 31.93 21.23
N THR A 678 8.69 31.39 21.21
CA THR A 678 8.20 30.69 20.01
C THR A 678 6.96 31.41 19.51
N LYS A 679 7.22 32.26 18.52
CA LYS A 679 6.31 32.59 17.41
C LYS A 679 5.08 33.44 17.76
N VAL A 680 5.28 34.75 17.93
CA VAL A 680 4.34 35.75 17.37
C VAL A 680 5.14 36.96 16.87
N ALA A 681 4.96 37.31 15.60
CA ALA A 681 5.56 38.49 14.98
C ALA A 681 5.08 39.78 15.68
N PRO A 682 5.94 40.81 15.84
CA PRO A 682 5.51 42.06 16.45
C PRO A 682 4.70 42.86 15.43
N THR A 683 3.38 42.84 15.58
CA THR A 683 2.55 43.91 15.02
C THR A 683 2.46 44.98 16.08
N ALA A 684 2.97 46.17 15.74
CA ALA A 684 2.93 47.35 16.56
C ALA A 684 1.51 47.65 17.07
N THR A 685 1.33 47.70 18.39
CA THR A 685 0.31 48.53 19.03
C THR A 685 0.47 48.48 20.55
N GLY A 686 0.48 49.66 21.17
CA GLY A 686 -0.15 49.86 22.47
C GLY A 686 0.66 49.48 23.70
N ILE A 687 1.22 50.51 24.32
CA ILE A 687 1.49 50.63 25.75
C ILE A 687 0.30 50.06 26.54
N PHE A 688 0.40 48.83 27.02
CA PHE A 688 -0.41 48.29 28.11
C PHE A 688 0.43 47.26 28.86
N LEU A 689 1.12 47.73 29.92
CA LEU A 689 1.62 46.85 30.97
C LEU A 689 0.44 46.06 31.54
N PRO A 690 0.44 44.71 31.54
CA PRO A 690 -0.49 43.97 32.36
C PRO A 690 -0.06 44.09 33.83
N CYS A 691 -0.73 44.97 34.58
CA CYS A 691 -0.69 45.13 36.04
C CYS A 691 -1.25 43.91 36.80
N PHE A 692 -1.04 42.68 36.34
CA PHE A 692 -1.71 41.49 36.86
C PHE A 692 -0.76 40.41 37.41
N VAL A 693 0.22 40.81 38.22
CA VAL A 693 0.70 39.98 39.35
C VAL A 693 1.14 40.95 40.44
N LEU A 694 0.25 41.29 41.36
CA LEU A 694 0.66 41.81 42.67
C LEU A 694 1.54 40.74 43.31
N SER A 695 2.85 40.96 43.24
CA SER A 695 3.84 40.07 43.83
C SER A 695 3.63 40.03 45.36
N PRO A 696 3.75 38.86 46.01
CA PRO A 696 3.77 38.75 47.48
C PRO A 696 4.85 39.61 48.16
N TRP A 697 5.81 40.08 47.36
CA TRP A 697 7.00 40.84 47.73
C TRP A 697 6.74 42.34 47.96
N ALA A 698 5.55 42.85 47.60
CA ALA A 698 5.18 44.26 47.75
C ALA A 698 4.95 44.72 49.21
N ARG A 699 5.22 43.87 50.22
CA ARG A 699 5.06 44.17 51.67
C ARG A 699 6.39 44.33 52.42
N ILE A 700 7.52 44.45 51.72
CA ILE A 700 8.84 44.74 52.32
C ILE A 700 9.04 46.26 52.44
#